data_AF-A0A2M7NLE2-F1
#
_entry.id   AF-A0A2M7NLE2-F1
#
_cell.length_a   1.000
_cell.length_b   1.000
_cell.length_c   1.000
_cell.angle_alpha   90.00
_cell.angle_beta   90.00
_cell.angle_gamma   90.00
#
_symmetry.space_group_name_H-M   'P 1'
#
loop_
_entity.id
_entity.type
_entity.pdbx_description
1 polymer ?
#
loop_
_entity_poly.entity_id
_entity_poly.type
_entity_poly.pdbx_seq_one_letter_code
_entity_poly.pdbx_strand_id
1 'polypeptide(L)'
;MNPSKWLWLASLALLPFLFAKNGQTQIDSVLFRTSIWTAANFLILAFSLKEIPFSIFKKIGLLSFLGYAAIGILSYLLVHFLYAPFQLEGVSEIIRLINCFFSIVFSIHFIQKEEKLLSLLAKIISLQAVLLAVIGVLQSMEVLENCADGVAPCGFLVNRNLFGSYLVLGLPFALLGFNTIIQKENKEENNFVNIVFYLVGIILILIGIYLSQTRSAYVATAFIGLLYLLYFLLNLRFLYVALTVLVLGGIGGFVFYKYSILNIENFDQNAKEKSWRDLTQTDSQAERLLLWEKTLSMIKENPFLGVGFQNWKYQIPKYSLEGLRSEQNEVNVQRPHNDYLWIAAESGIITLLFYLFLMGYLLYVGIKNKNILVLVVFAFLIDSVFSFPKERIVHTLILATSFGIILIDDKKLFSKKSLSESTTKKEINEVEEIKIEEKPVIQNSKTQQKTNKKNKNKKGTQGKTQKAVSQQTQQPQIVLPTFKTIPTYLAYSSLFVLGICFYISFIQNRDKAKTIDLLINNQSRNFNAVLPLADQINQYFVPSDYFINSVYMHKGYAYLNLQNSKAAKENYLKGLKQMPYNIALLKQVAVLYQNEKKYDSAIFYYEKMQKVIPHLPETYQQMYNNYLLKGDTLSAKEMIEKCPAPCK
;
A
#
# COMPACT_ATOMS: atom_id res chain seq x y z
N MET A 1 0.26 -7.13 -31.07
CA MET A 1 -0.35 -7.26 -29.73
C MET A 1 0.67 -6.71 -28.72
N ASN A 2 0.31 -5.78 -27.82
CA ASN A 2 1.25 -5.21 -26.86
C ASN A 2 1.33 -6.11 -25.60
N PRO A 3 2.40 -6.91 -25.40
CA PRO A 3 2.47 -7.87 -24.30
C PRO A 3 2.49 -7.18 -22.93
N SER A 4 3.07 -5.98 -22.84
CA SER A 4 3.20 -5.19 -21.61
C SER A 4 1.84 -4.79 -21.03
N LYS A 5 0.88 -4.44 -21.90
CA LYS A 5 -0.49 -4.09 -21.52
C LYS A 5 -1.21 -5.28 -20.88
N TRP A 6 -1.12 -6.46 -21.51
CA TRP A 6 -1.78 -7.66 -21.01
C TRP A 6 -1.13 -8.18 -19.74
N LEU A 7 0.20 -8.07 -19.62
CA LEU A 7 0.91 -8.38 -18.38
C LEU A 7 0.45 -7.47 -17.24
N TRP A 8 0.34 -6.16 -17.47
CA TRP A 8 -0.18 -5.21 -16.49
C TRP A 8 -1.59 -5.58 -16.00
N LEU A 9 -2.52 -5.85 -16.93
CA LEU A 9 -3.89 -6.26 -16.59
C LEU A 9 -3.93 -7.60 -15.85
N ALA A 10 -3.17 -8.61 -16.32
CA ALA A 10 -3.13 -9.94 -15.71
C ALA A 10 -2.56 -9.89 -14.30
N SER A 11 -1.51 -9.10 -14.08
CA SER A 11 -0.91 -8.92 -12.76
C SER A 11 -1.89 -8.22 -11.81
N LEU A 12 -2.65 -7.20 -12.25
CA LEU A 12 -3.73 -6.61 -11.45
C LEU A 12 -4.89 -7.59 -11.20
N ALA A 13 -5.19 -8.47 -12.16
CA ALA A 13 -6.26 -9.48 -12.07
C ALA A 13 -5.99 -10.54 -10.99
N LEU A 14 -4.75 -11.01 -10.89
CA LEU A 14 -4.41 -12.19 -10.11
C LEU A 14 -3.93 -11.88 -8.69
N LEU A 15 -3.35 -10.69 -8.46
CA LEU A 15 -2.68 -10.35 -7.20
C LEU A 15 -3.55 -10.53 -5.94
N PRO A 16 -4.84 -10.15 -5.92
CA PRO A 16 -5.71 -10.31 -4.74
C PRO A 16 -5.96 -11.77 -4.36
N PHE A 17 -5.80 -12.70 -5.32
CA PHE A 17 -6.04 -14.12 -5.12
C PHE A 17 -4.78 -14.90 -4.74
N LEU A 18 -3.61 -14.26 -4.71
CA LEU A 18 -2.37 -14.91 -4.27
C LEU A 18 -2.34 -14.97 -2.74
N PHE A 19 -2.44 -16.16 -2.16
CA PHE A 19 -2.28 -16.38 -0.72
C PHE A 19 -1.35 -17.55 -0.46
N ALA A 20 -0.77 -17.59 0.74
CA ALA A 20 0.00 -18.72 1.21
C ALA A 20 -0.80 -19.43 2.31
N LYS A 21 -0.76 -20.76 2.33
CA LYS A 21 -1.36 -21.59 3.37
C LYS A 21 -0.28 -22.41 4.05
N ASN A 22 -0.32 -22.52 5.37
CA ASN A 22 0.46 -23.48 6.14
C ASN A 22 -0.45 -24.16 7.16
N GLY A 23 -0.56 -25.49 7.05
CA GLY A 23 -1.59 -26.25 7.77
C GLY A 23 -2.99 -25.71 7.45
N GLN A 24 -3.78 -25.40 8.48
CA GLN A 24 -5.12 -24.81 8.36
C GLN A 24 -5.12 -23.26 8.41
N THR A 25 -3.96 -22.61 8.49
CA THR A 25 -3.86 -21.15 8.63
C THR A 25 -3.40 -20.47 7.35
N GLN A 26 -4.10 -19.39 6.96
CA GLN A 26 -3.61 -18.48 5.92
C GLN A 26 -2.45 -17.65 6.49
N ILE A 27 -1.30 -17.66 5.81
CA ILE A 27 -0.15 -16.82 6.16
C ILE A 27 -0.23 -15.52 5.37
N ASP A 28 0.09 -14.42 6.03
CA ASP A 28 0.08 -13.10 5.43
C ASP A 28 1.05 -12.98 4.24
N SER A 29 0.50 -12.92 3.02
CA SER A 29 1.25 -12.93 1.77
C SER A 29 1.71 -11.54 1.30
N VAL A 30 1.80 -10.54 2.21
CA VAL A 30 2.17 -9.15 1.90
C VAL A 30 3.43 -9.06 1.05
N LEU A 31 4.51 -9.67 1.53
CA LEU A 31 5.80 -9.63 0.84
C LEU A 31 5.76 -10.41 -0.45
N PHE A 32 5.05 -11.54 -0.49
CA PHE A 32 4.96 -12.38 -1.68
C PHE A 32 4.26 -11.65 -2.82
N ARG A 33 3.09 -11.05 -2.53
CA ARG A 33 2.38 -10.19 -3.49
C ARG A 33 3.25 -9.02 -3.96
N THR A 34 3.98 -8.40 -3.04
CA THR A 34 4.89 -7.29 -3.37
C THR A 34 6.01 -7.75 -4.32
N SER A 35 6.62 -8.91 -4.08
CA SER A 35 7.62 -9.52 -4.98
C SER A 35 7.06 -9.79 -6.38
N ILE A 36 5.90 -10.45 -6.47
CA ILE A 36 5.28 -10.78 -7.77
C ILE A 36 4.96 -9.51 -8.55
N TRP A 37 4.42 -8.50 -7.89
CA TRP A 37 4.13 -7.22 -8.54
C TRP A 37 5.40 -6.45 -8.94
N THR A 38 6.47 -6.52 -8.14
CA THR A 38 7.77 -5.93 -8.50
C THR A 38 8.35 -6.58 -9.75
N ALA A 39 8.26 -7.91 -9.85
CA ALA A 39 8.66 -8.65 -11.05
C ALA A 39 7.81 -8.26 -12.28
N ALA A 40 6.49 -8.13 -12.09
CA ALA A 40 5.60 -7.66 -13.15
C ALA A 40 6.00 -6.26 -13.63
N ASN A 41 6.24 -5.31 -12.71
CA ASN A 41 6.67 -3.96 -13.05
C ASN A 41 8.00 -3.95 -13.82
N PHE A 42 8.96 -4.77 -13.41
CA PHE A 42 10.23 -4.93 -14.13
C PHE A 42 9.99 -5.38 -15.58
N LEU A 43 9.19 -6.42 -15.78
CA LEU A 43 8.90 -6.98 -17.11
C LEU A 43 8.08 -6.02 -17.98
N ILE A 44 7.05 -5.39 -17.41
CA ILE A 44 6.23 -4.38 -18.09
C ILE A 44 7.14 -3.25 -18.57
N LEU A 45 7.99 -2.71 -17.68
CA LEU A 45 8.93 -1.65 -18.04
C LEU A 45 9.88 -2.11 -19.13
N ALA A 46 10.51 -3.28 -18.98
CA ALA A 46 11.47 -3.82 -19.94
C ALA A 46 10.88 -3.96 -21.35
N PHE A 47 9.64 -4.44 -21.46
CA PHE A 47 8.96 -4.59 -22.74
C PHE A 47 8.36 -3.29 -23.30
N SER A 48 8.19 -2.24 -22.47
CA SER A 48 7.58 -0.96 -22.89
C SER A 48 8.52 0.24 -22.88
N LEU A 49 9.83 0.04 -22.63
CA LEU A 49 10.83 1.13 -22.55
C LEU A 49 10.80 2.11 -23.72
N LYS A 50 10.62 1.59 -24.94
CA LYS A 50 10.59 2.39 -26.17
C LYS A 50 9.22 3.01 -26.44
N GLU A 51 8.18 2.55 -25.76
CA GLU A 51 6.79 3.02 -25.96
C GLU A 51 6.41 4.13 -24.98
N ILE A 52 6.94 4.12 -23.75
CA ILE A 52 6.56 5.09 -22.73
C ILE A 52 7.28 6.44 -23.01
N PRO A 53 6.53 7.56 -23.16
CA PRO A 53 7.14 8.86 -23.38
C PRO A 53 7.75 9.42 -22.09
N PHE A 54 8.96 10.02 -22.19
CA PHE A 54 9.65 10.66 -21.06
C PHE A 54 8.84 11.79 -20.43
N SER A 55 7.94 12.41 -21.21
CA SER A 55 7.06 13.47 -20.73
C SER A 55 6.16 13.03 -19.57
N ILE A 56 5.76 11.75 -19.52
CA ILE A 56 4.99 11.18 -18.39
C ILE A 56 5.84 11.24 -17.12
N PHE A 57 7.09 10.76 -17.16
CA PHE A 57 8.01 10.83 -16.03
C PHE A 57 8.32 12.27 -15.62
N LYS A 58 8.46 13.19 -16.56
CA LYS A 58 8.69 14.62 -16.26
C LYS A 58 7.48 15.27 -15.59
N LYS A 59 6.27 15.02 -16.10
CA LYS A 59 5.02 15.64 -15.61
C LYS A 59 4.62 15.06 -14.25
N ILE A 60 4.69 13.74 -14.11
CA ILE A 60 4.54 13.07 -12.82
C ILE A 60 5.67 13.52 -11.89
N GLY A 61 6.93 13.57 -12.33
CA GLY A 61 8.06 14.03 -11.52
C GLY A 61 7.95 15.48 -11.03
N LEU A 62 7.32 16.35 -11.83
CA LEU A 62 6.99 17.73 -11.46
C LEU A 62 5.85 17.79 -10.42
N LEU A 63 4.92 16.82 -10.46
CA LEU A 63 3.82 16.69 -9.50
C LEU A 63 4.21 15.88 -8.24
N SER A 64 5.18 14.97 -8.34
CA SER A 64 5.32 13.86 -7.40
C SER A 64 6.75 13.37 -7.12
N PHE A 65 7.85 14.09 -7.41
CA PHE A 65 9.16 13.46 -7.15
C PHE A 65 10.33 14.34 -6.69
N LEU A 66 10.63 15.50 -7.29
CA LEU A 66 11.95 16.10 -7.09
C LEU A 66 12.12 17.05 -5.88
N GLY A 67 11.05 17.59 -5.30
CA GLY A 67 11.17 18.53 -4.17
C GLY A 67 11.01 17.87 -2.81
N TYR A 68 9.82 17.34 -2.52
CA TYR A 68 9.42 17.00 -1.15
C TYR A 68 9.39 15.51 -0.85
N ALA A 69 9.13 14.64 -1.84
CA ALA A 69 9.34 13.20 -1.72
C ALA A 69 10.84 12.87 -1.67
N ALA A 70 11.69 13.62 -2.38
CA ALA A 70 13.13 13.59 -2.19
C ALA A 70 13.53 14.04 -0.78
N ILE A 71 12.92 15.08 -0.21
CA ILE A 71 13.14 15.44 1.20
C ILE A 71 12.60 14.36 2.14
N GLY A 72 11.42 13.76 1.93
CA GLY A 72 10.90 12.66 2.77
C GLY A 72 11.71 11.36 2.64
N ILE A 73 12.19 11.05 1.45
CA ILE A 73 13.09 9.90 1.16
C ILE A 73 14.52 10.21 1.63
N LEU A 74 15.03 11.44 1.54
CA LEU A 74 16.31 11.84 2.15
C LEU A 74 16.20 11.93 3.66
N SER A 75 15.08 12.41 4.21
CA SER A 75 14.78 12.43 5.64
C SER A 75 14.70 11.01 6.15
N TYR A 76 14.03 10.12 5.41
CA TYR A 76 14.03 8.69 5.63
C TYR A 76 15.45 8.10 5.53
N LEU A 77 16.19 8.31 4.45
CA LEU A 77 17.57 7.80 4.30
C LEU A 77 18.49 8.34 5.40
N LEU A 78 18.28 9.57 5.90
CA LEU A 78 19.07 10.18 6.97
C LEU A 78 18.68 9.63 8.36
N VAL A 79 17.39 9.49 8.66
CA VAL A 79 16.87 8.99 9.96
C VAL A 79 17.07 7.49 10.09
N HIS A 80 16.85 6.78 9.00
CA HIS A 80 16.96 5.34 8.93
C HIS A 80 18.40 4.86 9.05
N PHE A 81 19.34 5.53 8.37
CA PHE A 81 20.75 5.15 8.42
C PHE A 81 21.42 5.55 9.75
N LEU A 82 20.90 6.57 10.44
CA LEU A 82 21.49 7.09 11.68
C LEU A 82 20.81 6.61 12.98
N TYR A 83 19.49 6.33 13.00
CA TYR A 83 18.74 6.21 14.26
C TYR A 83 17.74 5.04 14.37
N ALA A 84 17.28 4.43 13.28
CA ALA A 84 16.28 3.35 13.38
C ALA A 84 16.92 2.03 13.88
N PRO A 85 16.34 1.35 14.89
CA PRO A 85 16.86 0.08 15.38
C PRO A 85 16.72 -1.06 14.35
N PHE A 86 15.67 -1.03 13.53
CA PHE A 86 15.47 -1.96 12.41
C PHE A 86 15.49 -1.20 11.10
N GLN A 87 16.71 -0.94 10.63
CA GLN A 87 16.95 -0.24 9.39
C GLN A 87 16.27 -1.02 8.25
N LEU A 88 16.72 -2.20 7.83
CA LEU A 88 16.22 -2.74 6.56
C LEU A 88 14.77 -3.27 6.50
N GLU A 89 13.99 -3.25 7.60
CA GLU A 89 12.54 -3.50 7.51
C GLU A 89 11.78 -2.43 6.73
N GLY A 90 12.25 -1.18 6.76
CA GLY A 90 11.65 -0.10 5.99
C GLY A 90 11.78 -0.29 4.48
N VAL A 91 12.69 -1.16 4.01
CA VAL A 91 12.91 -1.40 2.58
C VAL A 91 11.66 -1.92 1.87
N SER A 92 10.85 -2.76 2.52
CA SER A 92 9.61 -3.23 1.89
C SER A 92 8.56 -2.12 1.72
N GLU A 93 8.60 -1.08 2.56
CA GLU A 93 7.78 0.12 2.38
C GLU A 93 8.23 0.90 1.14
N ILE A 94 9.54 1.13 0.99
CA ILE A 94 10.11 1.78 -0.18
C ILE A 94 9.72 1.01 -1.45
N ILE A 95 9.88 -0.32 -1.44
CA ILE A 95 9.56 -1.16 -2.59
C ILE A 95 8.07 -1.01 -2.95
N ARG A 96 7.17 -0.94 -1.96
CA ARG A 96 5.75 -0.70 -2.20
C ARG A 96 5.50 0.68 -2.82
N LEU A 97 6.15 1.74 -2.34
CA LEU A 97 6.05 3.08 -2.93
C LEU A 97 6.56 3.14 -4.38
N ILE A 98 7.70 2.49 -4.67
CA ILE A 98 8.23 2.35 -6.04
C ILE A 98 7.22 1.63 -6.93
N ASN A 99 6.62 0.55 -6.43
CA ASN A 99 5.60 -0.20 -7.15
C ASN A 99 4.33 0.63 -7.44
N CYS A 100 3.90 1.47 -6.50
CA CYS A 100 2.80 2.42 -6.71
C CYS A 100 3.17 3.47 -7.75
N PHE A 101 4.40 4.00 -7.74
CA PHE A 101 4.88 4.95 -8.75
C PHE A 101 4.80 4.37 -10.17
N PHE A 102 5.31 3.16 -10.38
CA PHE A 102 5.22 2.50 -11.69
C PHE A 102 3.77 2.16 -12.07
N SER A 103 2.92 1.79 -11.12
CA SER A 103 1.48 1.60 -11.37
C SER A 103 0.81 2.88 -11.88
N ILE A 104 1.14 4.05 -11.33
CA ILE A 104 0.65 5.35 -11.84
C ILE A 104 1.13 5.58 -13.28
N VAL A 105 2.42 5.39 -13.54
CA VAL A 105 3.03 5.58 -14.88
C VAL A 105 2.36 4.68 -15.92
N PHE A 106 2.19 3.39 -15.63
CA PHE A 106 1.58 2.43 -16.54
C PHE A 106 0.09 2.71 -16.77
N SER A 107 -0.63 3.11 -15.73
CA SER A 107 -2.05 3.50 -15.86
C SER A 107 -2.19 4.69 -16.80
N ILE A 108 -1.37 5.73 -16.65
CA ILE A 108 -1.38 6.89 -17.56
C ILE A 108 -1.03 6.44 -18.99
N HIS A 109 0.06 5.70 -19.15
CA HIS A 109 0.55 5.30 -20.47
C HIS A 109 -0.47 4.44 -21.24
N PHE A 110 -1.00 3.38 -20.63
CA PHE A 110 -1.87 2.44 -21.33
C PHE A 110 -3.28 3.00 -21.56
N ILE A 111 -3.84 3.74 -20.59
CA ILE A 111 -5.18 4.32 -20.72
C ILE A 111 -5.21 5.48 -21.71
N GLN A 112 -4.15 6.32 -21.77
CA GLN A 112 -4.05 7.37 -22.80
C GLN A 112 -3.96 6.81 -24.22
N LYS A 113 -3.34 5.63 -24.38
CA LYS A 113 -3.17 4.98 -25.69
C LYS A 113 -4.45 4.30 -26.19
N GLU A 114 -5.29 3.81 -25.28
CA GLU A 114 -6.47 3.01 -25.61
C GLU A 114 -7.60 3.26 -24.61
N GLU A 115 -8.50 4.19 -24.91
CA GLU A 115 -9.59 4.59 -24.01
C GLU A 115 -10.51 3.41 -23.60
N LYS A 116 -10.74 2.46 -24.52
CA LYS A 116 -11.52 1.23 -24.24
C LYS A 116 -10.92 0.38 -23.11
N LEU A 117 -9.61 0.51 -22.85
CA LEU A 117 -8.92 -0.22 -21.78
C LEU A 117 -9.45 0.13 -20.39
N LEU A 118 -9.96 1.35 -20.18
CA LEU A 118 -10.56 1.74 -18.90
C LEU A 118 -11.80 0.89 -18.59
N SER A 119 -12.64 0.62 -19.60
CA SER A 119 -13.82 -0.22 -19.45
C SER A 119 -13.47 -1.69 -19.14
N LEU A 120 -12.39 -2.20 -19.74
CA LEU A 120 -11.88 -3.54 -19.47
C LEU A 120 -11.31 -3.64 -18.05
N LEU A 121 -10.54 -2.64 -17.63
CA LEU A 121 -9.98 -2.56 -16.29
C LEU A 121 -11.10 -2.50 -15.23
N ALA A 122 -12.13 -1.69 -15.46
CA ALA A 122 -13.30 -1.62 -14.60
C ALA A 122 -13.99 -2.99 -14.47
N LYS A 123 -14.16 -3.71 -15.57
CA LYS A 123 -14.71 -5.07 -15.57
C LYS A 123 -13.84 -6.04 -14.78
N ILE A 124 -12.52 -5.99 -14.94
CA ILE A 124 -11.56 -6.86 -14.23
C ILE A 124 -11.64 -6.61 -12.71
N ILE A 125 -11.52 -5.35 -12.26
CA ILE A 125 -11.55 -5.03 -10.82
C ILE A 125 -12.92 -5.34 -10.21
N SER A 126 -14.01 -5.09 -10.94
CA SER A 126 -15.36 -5.46 -10.50
C SER A 126 -15.50 -6.97 -10.35
N LEU A 127 -15.03 -7.75 -11.32
CA LEU A 127 -15.04 -9.20 -11.25
C LEU A 127 -14.23 -9.71 -10.07
N GLN A 128 -13.06 -9.11 -9.78
CA GLN A 128 -12.28 -9.47 -8.61
C GLN A 128 -13.05 -9.26 -7.30
N ALA A 129 -13.67 -8.08 -7.14
CA ALA A 129 -14.45 -7.77 -5.96
C ALA A 129 -15.65 -8.72 -5.80
N VAL A 130 -16.32 -9.06 -6.90
CA VAL A 130 -17.41 -10.05 -6.90
C VAL A 130 -16.91 -11.43 -6.49
N LEU A 131 -15.81 -11.92 -7.07
CA LEU A 131 -15.26 -13.23 -6.72
C LEU A 131 -14.82 -13.29 -5.25
N LEU A 132 -14.20 -12.23 -4.72
CA LEU A 132 -13.85 -12.13 -3.31
C LEU A 132 -15.10 -12.10 -2.42
N ALA A 133 -16.14 -11.37 -2.81
CA ALA A 133 -17.41 -11.36 -2.08
C ALA A 133 -18.07 -12.74 -2.06
N VAL A 134 -18.06 -13.48 -3.18
CA VAL A 134 -18.54 -14.87 -3.25
C VAL A 134 -17.71 -15.77 -2.33
N ILE A 135 -16.39 -15.65 -2.32
CA ILE A 135 -15.54 -16.38 -1.37
C ILE A 135 -15.95 -16.05 0.08
N GLY A 136 -16.19 -14.79 0.39
CA GLY A 136 -16.65 -14.38 1.73
C GLY A 136 -18.02 -14.96 2.11
N VAL A 137 -18.95 -15.08 1.17
CA VAL A 137 -20.23 -15.78 1.37
C VAL A 137 -19.98 -17.26 1.67
N LEU A 138 -19.16 -17.93 0.87
CA LEU A 138 -18.82 -19.35 1.07
C LEU A 138 -18.11 -19.60 2.41
N GLN A 139 -17.25 -18.69 2.84
CA GLN A 139 -16.62 -18.73 4.17
C GLN A 139 -17.65 -18.55 5.30
N SER A 140 -18.62 -17.67 5.12
CA SER A 140 -19.70 -17.45 6.10
C SER A 140 -20.66 -18.63 6.20
N MET A 141 -20.76 -19.43 5.14
CA MET A 141 -21.54 -20.68 5.09
C MET A 141 -20.73 -21.90 5.55
N GLU A 142 -19.50 -21.72 6.03
CA GLU A 142 -18.58 -22.80 6.44
C GLU A 142 -18.22 -23.79 5.31
N VAL A 143 -18.47 -23.43 4.04
CA VAL A 143 -18.06 -24.21 2.86
C VAL A 143 -16.56 -24.07 2.60
N LEU A 144 -16.00 -22.90 2.90
CA LEU A 144 -14.57 -22.62 2.86
C LEU A 144 -14.08 -22.25 4.25
N GLU A 145 -12.83 -22.62 4.57
CA GLU A 145 -12.18 -22.23 5.81
C GLU A 145 -12.16 -20.71 5.97
N ASN A 146 -12.53 -20.24 7.17
CA ASN A 146 -12.52 -18.84 7.54
C ASN A 146 -11.10 -18.40 7.97
N CYS A 147 -10.88 -17.09 8.23
CA CYS A 147 -9.64 -16.63 8.84
C CYS A 147 -9.43 -17.22 10.25
N ALA A 148 -8.19 -17.11 10.73
CA ALA A 148 -7.76 -17.62 12.03
C ALA A 148 -8.57 -17.08 13.23
N ASP A 149 -9.27 -15.95 13.10
CA ASP A 149 -10.16 -15.43 14.14
C ASP A 149 -11.56 -16.08 14.12
N GLY A 150 -11.96 -16.76 13.04
CA GLY A 150 -13.19 -17.53 12.91
C GLY A 150 -14.50 -16.73 12.90
N VAL A 151 -14.48 -15.45 13.26
CA VAL A 151 -15.70 -14.65 13.51
C VAL A 151 -16.36 -14.11 12.24
N ALA A 152 -15.58 -13.75 11.22
CA ALA A 152 -16.09 -13.08 10.01
C ALA A 152 -15.21 -13.41 8.80
N PRO A 153 -15.74 -13.45 7.56
CA PRO A 153 -14.96 -13.73 6.36
C PRO A 153 -13.83 -12.73 6.12
N CYS A 154 -12.69 -13.25 5.63
CA CYS A 154 -11.55 -12.45 5.19
C CYS A 154 -11.21 -12.61 3.69
N GLY A 155 -11.95 -13.44 2.96
CA GLY A 155 -11.55 -13.89 1.62
C GLY A 155 -10.13 -14.47 1.64
N PHE A 156 -9.33 -14.11 0.63
CA PHE A 156 -7.89 -14.41 0.60
C PHE A 156 -7.02 -13.27 1.14
N LEU A 157 -7.61 -12.31 1.85
CA LEU A 157 -6.89 -11.13 2.38
C LEU A 157 -6.44 -11.32 3.84
N VAL A 158 -6.66 -12.49 4.44
CA VAL A 158 -6.19 -12.93 5.78
C VAL A 158 -6.75 -12.11 6.96
N ASN A 159 -7.37 -10.96 6.69
CA ASN A 159 -7.96 -10.09 7.69
C ASN A 159 -9.30 -9.52 7.19
N ARG A 160 -10.34 -9.58 8.05
CA ARG A 160 -11.68 -9.09 7.74
C ARG A 160 -11.73 -7.60 7.37
N ASN A 161 -10.93 -6.75 8.03
CA ASN A 161 -10.94 -5.31 7.76
C ASN A 161 -10.36 -5.02 6.37
N LEU A 162 -9.28 -5.72 6.01
CA LEU A 162 -8.68 -5.62 4.68
C LEU A 162 -9.60 -6.17 3.60
N PHE A 163 -10.33 -7.25 3.91
CA PHE A 163 -11.38 -7.79 3.04
C PHE A 163 -12.48 -6.78 2.75
N GLY A 164 -13.13 -6.25 3.81
CA GLY A 164 -14.17 -5.22 3.67
C GLY A 164 -13.64 -3.98 2.93
N SER A 165 -12.46 -3.50 3.30
CA SER A 165 -11.80 -2.37 2.63
C SER A 165 -11.58 -2.60 1.13
N TYR A 166 -11.11 -3.79 0.73
CA TYR A 166 -10.88 -4.10 -0.69
C TYR A 166 -12.17 -4.06 -1.50
N LEU A 167 -13.26 -4.62 -0.95
CA LEU A 167 -14.57 -4.60 -1.59
C LEU A 167 -15.10 -3.17 -1.76
N VAL A 168 -14.90 -2.30 -0.76
CA VAL A 168 -15.25 -0.88 -0.84
C VAL A 168 -14.46 -0.18 -1.95
N LEU A 169 -13.15 -0.45 -2.07
CA LEU A 169 -12.30 0.12 -3.13
C LEU A 169 -12.67 -0.40 -4.53
N GLY A 170 -13.22 -1.61 -4.64
CA GLY A 170 -13.72 -2.18 -5.90
C GLY A 170 -15.06 -1.60 -6.36
N LEU A 171 -15.90 -1.13 -5.43
CA LEU A 171 -17.25 -0.64 -5.73
C LEU A 171 -17.28 0.54 -6.74
N PRO A 172 -16.40 1.56 -6.66
CA PRO A 172 -16.31 2.62 -7.67
C PRO A 172 -16.03 2.12 -9.09
N PHE A 173 -15.28 1.02 -9.26
CA PHE A 173 -15.03 0.43 -10.59
C PHE A 173 -16.27 -0.28 -11.13
N ALA A 174 -17.07 -0.90 -10.27
CA ALA A 174 -18.37 -1.46 -10.67
C ALA A 174 -19.34 -0.37 -11.12
N LEU A 175 -19.38 0.76 -10.39
CA LEU A 175 -20.17 1.93 -10.77
C LEU A 175 -19.67 2.58 -12.08
N LEU A 176 -18.34 2.67 -12.27
CA LEU A 176 -17.75 3.17 -13.52
C LEU A 176 -18.18 2.31 -14.71
N GLY A 177 -18.07 0.99 -14.58
CA GLY A 177 -18.47 0.04 -15.62
C GLY A 177 -19.96 0.12 -15.93
N PHE A 178 -20.81 0.20 -14.91
CA PHE A 178 -22.26 0.37 -15.04
C PHE A 178 -22.61 1.67 -15.78
N ASN A 179 -22.02 2.81 -15.39
CA ASN A 179 -22.28 4.11 -16.02
C ASN A 179 -21.82 4.16 -17.47
N THR A 180 -20.68 3.55 -17.76
CA THR A 180 -20.16 3.47 -19.14
C THR A 180 -21.13 2.71 -20.05
N ILE A 181 -21.86 1.72 -19.54
CA ILE A 181 -22.84 0.97 -20.33
C ILE A 181 -24.12 1.77 -20.52
N ILE A 182 -24.67 2.38 -19.47
CA ILE A 182 -25.93 3.12 -19.57
C ILE A 182 -25.81 4.33 -20.49
N GLN A 183 -24.65 4.99 -20.50
CA GLN A 183 -24.41 6.19 -21.30
C GLN A 183 -24.13 5.90 -22.79
N LYS A 184 -24.00 4.62 -23.21
CA LYS A 184 -23.83 4.29 -24.62
C LYS A 184 -25.13 4.51 -25.40
N GLU A 185 -25.06 5.36 -26.43
CA GLU A 185 -26.19 5.69 -27.32
C GLU A 185 -26.65 4.50 -28.18
N ASN A 186 -25.75 3.60 -28.56
CA ASN A 186 -26.09 2.39 -29.32
C ASN A 186 -26.71 1.30 -28.43
N LYS A 187 -28.04 1.28 -28.35
CA LYS A 187 -28.82 0.30 -27.58
C LYS A 187 -28.63 -1.16 -28.02
N GLU A 188 -28.19 -1.43 -29.24
CA GLU A 188 -27.92 -2.80 -29.72
C GLU A 188 -26.62 -3.40 -29.15
N GLU A 189 -25.66 -2.57 -28.71
CA GLU A 189 -24.47 -3.01 -27.96
C GLU A 189 -24.68 -2.98 -26.43
N ASN A 190 -25.83 -2.48 -25.95
CA ASN A 190 -26.20 -2.54 -24.54
C ASN A 190 -26.63 -3.96 -24.21
N ASN A 191 -25.63 -4.82 -24.07
CA ASN A 191 -25.82 -6.21 -23.73
C ASN A 191 -26.41 -6.28 -22.31
N PHE A 192 -27.70 -6.62 -22.22
CA PHE A 192 -28.44 -6.86 -20.98
C PHE A 192 -27.60 -7.67 -19.97
N VAL A 193 -26.80 -8.62 -20.45
CA VAL A 193 -25.85 -9.41 -19.65
C VAL A 193 -24.87 -8.55 -18.86
N ASN A 194 -24.29 -7.49 -19.46
CA ASN A 194 -23.35 -6.63 -18.77
C ASN A 194 -24.06 -5.75 -17.70
N ILE A 195 -25.29 -5.28 -17.97
CA ILE A 195 -26.08 -4.53 -16.98
C ILE A 195 -26.37 -5.42 -15.78
N VAL A 196 -26.86 -6.64 -16.03
CA VAL A 196 -27.12 -7.64 -14.98
C VAL A 196 -25.83 -7.98 -14.23
N PHE A 197 -24.70 -8.17 -14.92
CA PHE A 197 -23.40 -8.41 -14.31
C PHE A 197 -23.02 -7.33 -13.29
N TYR A 198 -23.13 -6.04 -13.65
CA TYR A 198 -22.77 -4.97 -12.72
C TYR A 198 -23.79 -4.81 -11.58
N LEU A 199 -25.09 -4.95 -11.84
CA LEU A 199 -26.11 -4.85 -10.78
C LEU A 199 -25.98 -5.99 -9.76
N VAL A 200 -25.93 -7.23 -10.23
CA VAL A 200 -25.70 -8.40 -9.37
C VAL A 200 -24.34 -8.30 -8.69
N GLY A 201 -23.33 -7.84 -9.41
CA GLY A 201 -21.99 -7.64 -8.86
C GLY A 201 -21.97 -6.63 -7.72
N ILE A 202 -22.64 -5.49 -7.85
CA ILE A 202 -22.78 -4.49 -6.79
C ILE A 202 -23.50 -5.10 -5.57
N ILE A 203 -24.59 -5.83 -5.79
CA ILE A 203 -25.32 -6.49 -4.69
C ILE A 203 -24.42 -7.48 -3.95
N LEU A 204 -23.69 -8.33 -4.67
CA LEU A 204 -22.76 -9.30 -4.07
C LEU A 204 -21.64 -8.60 -3.30
N ILE A 205 -21.07 -7.51 -3.85
CA ILE A 205 -20.05 -6.70 -3.16
C ILE A 205 -20.63 -6.12 -1.86
N LEU A 206 -21.84 -5.58 -1.87
CA LEU A 206 -22.50 -5.05 -0.67
C LEU A 206 -22.77 -6.14 0.37
N ILE A 207 -23.17 -7.35 -0.05
CA ILE A 207 -23.31 -8.51 0.83
C ILE A 207 -21.95 -8.88 1.44
N GLY A 208 -20.90 -8.96 0.63
CA GLY A 208 -19.54 -9.25 1.13
C GLY A 208 -19.04 -8.20 2.12
N ILE A 209 -19.30 -6.92 1.87
CA ILE A 209 -19.00 -5.83 2.80
C ILE A 209 -19.78 -6.04 4.10
N TYR A 210 -21.09 -6.27 4.04
CA TYR A 210 -21.92 -6.57 5.21
C TYR A 210 -21.35 -7.74 6.03
N LEU A 211 -21.05 -8.86 5.38
CA LEU A 211 -20.52 -10.06 6.05
C LEU A 211 -19.13 -9.83 6.66
N SER A 212 -18.33 -8.90 6.15
CA SER A 212 -17.00 -8.58 6.72
C SER A 212 -17.03 -8.05 8.15
N GLN A 213 -18.20 -7.62 8.66
CA GLN A 213 -18.38 -7.01 9.98
C GLN A 213 -17.44 -5.82 10.25
N THR A 214 -16.97 -5.17 9.18
CA THR A 214 -15.98 -4.09 9.24
C THR A 214 -16.69 -2.73 9.27
N ARG A 215 -16.80 -2.14 10.45
CA ARG A 215 -17.49 -0.85 10.66
C ARG A 215 -16.94 0.27 9.77
N SER A 216 -15.62 0.33 9.55
CA SER A 216 -15.01 1.33 8.67
C SER A 216 -15.45 1.17 7.21
N ALA A 217 -15.58 -0.07 6.74
CA ALA A 217 -16.08 -0.38 5.40
C ALA A 217 -17.53 0.08 5.24
N TYR A 218 -18.40 -0.12 6.25
CA TYR A 218 -19.79 0.37 6.21
C TYR A 218 -19.86 1.89 6.08
N VAL A 219 -19.08 2.61 6.88
CA VAL A 219 -19.03 4.09 6.84
C VAL A 219 -18.51 4.56 5.49
N ALA A 220 -17.44 3.95 4.98
CA ALA A 220 -16.88 4.28 3.67
C ALA A 220 -17.89 4.01 2.54
N THR A 221 -18.57 2.86 2.53
CA THR A 221 -19.61 2.51 1.56
C THR A 221 -20.78 3.49 1.58
N ALA A 222 -21.31 3.79 2.77
CA ALA A 222 -22.42 4.74 2.90
C ALA A 222 -22.03 6.13 2.40
N PHE A 223 -20.81 6.59 2.74
CA PHE A 223 -20.29 7.87 2.30
C PHE A 223 -20.11 7.94 0.78
N ILE A 224 -19.45 6.95 0.16
CA ILE A 224 -19.23 6.97 -1.30
C ILE A 224 -20.54 6.75 -2.07
N GLY A 225 -21.48 5.97 -1.53
CA GLY A 225 -22.82 5.79 -2.10
C GLY A 225 -23.63 7.09 -2.08
N LEU A 226 -23.56 7.84 -0.98
CA LEU A 226 -24.19 9.15 -0.84
C LEU A 226 -23.55 10.19 -1.78
N LEU A 227 -22.22 10.23 -1.86
CA LEU A 227 -21.51 11.06 -2.85
C LEU A 227 -21.90 10.69 -4.28
N TYR A 228 -22.00 9.40 -4.57
CA TYR A 228 -22.41 8.91 -5.88
C TYR A 228 -23.83 9.40 -6.24
N LEU A 229 -24.79 9.20 -5.34
CA LEU A 229 -26.17 9.65 -5.51
C LEU A 229 -26.26 11.16 -5.72
N LEU A 230 -25.69 11.95 -4.80
CA LEU A 230 -25.89 13.40 -4.80
C LEU A 230 -25.12 14.10 -5.93
N TYR A 231 -23.91 13.63 -6.25
CA TYR A 231 -23.06 14.29 -7.25
C TYR A 231 -23.27 13.76 -8.66
N PHE A 232 -23.36 12.44 -8.85
CA PHE A 232 -23.42 11.84 -10.19
C PHE A 232 -24.85 11.60 -10.67
N LEU A 233 -25.82 11.35 -9.77
CA LEU A 233 -27.23 11.16 -10.17
C LEU A 233 -28.06 12.44 -10.03
N LEU A 234 -27.90 13.20 -8.94
CA LEU A 234 -28.70 14.40 -8.66
C LEU A 234 -28.01 15.71 -9.08
N ASN A 235 -26.75 15.65 -9.53
CA ASN A 235 -25.96 16.79 -10.03
C ASN A 235 -25.92 17.99 -9.05
N LEU A 236 -26.00 17.74 -7.73
CA LEU A 236 -25.86 18.77 -6.70
C LEU A 236 -24.41 19.24 -6.61
N ARG A 237 -24.20 20.48 -6.15
CA ARG A 237 -22.83 20.98 -5.97
C ARG A 237 -22.14 20.16 -4.88
N PHE A 238 -21.06 19.48 -5.27
CA PHE A 238 -20.24 18.61 -4.44
C PHE A 238 -19.91 19.19 -3.05
N LEU A 239 -19.62 20.50 -2.99
CA LEU A 239 -19.30 21.20 -1.76
C LEU A 239 -20.41 21.12 -0.70
N TYR A 240 -21.68 21.33 -1.07
CA TYR A 240 -22.79 21.32 -0.10
C TYR A 240 -23.04 19.91 0.44
N VAL A 241 -22.88 18.91 -0.41
CA VAL A 241 -22.99 17.50 -0.04
C VAL A 241 -21.88 17.12 0.93
N ALA A 242 -20.62 17.38 0.57
CA ALA A 242 -19.47 17.06 1.39
C ALA A 242 -19.51 17.79 2.75
N LEU A 243 -19.92 19.06 2.78
CA LEU A 243 -20.07 19.83 4.01
C LEU A 243 -21.18 19.26 4.90
N THR A 244 -22.34 18.89 4.33
CA THR A 244 -23.46 18.31 5.09
C THR A 244 -23.06 16.99 5.74
N VAL A 245 -22.39 16.12 4.99
CA VAL A 245 -21.94 14.82 5.50
C VAL A 245 -20.83 14.97 6.54
N LEU A 246 -19.88 15.89 6.33
CA LEU A 246 -18.84 16.20 7.32
C LEU A 246 -19.42 16.77 8.62
N VAL A 247 -20.42 17.66 8.53
CA VAL A 247 -21.07 18.24 9.71
C VAL A 247 -21.86 17.17 10.47
N LEU A 248 -22.70 16.38 9.78
CA LEU A 248 -23.46 15.30 10.42
C LEU A 248 -22.55 14.21 11.00
N GLY A 249 -21.50 13.83 10.27
CA GLY A 249 -20.48 12.89 10.75
C GLY A 249 -19.68 13.42 11.93
N GLY A 250 -19.33 14.70 11.92
CA GLY A 250 -18.64 15.38 13.02
C GLY A 250 -19.50 15.47 14.28
N ILE A 251 -20.79 15.79 14.14
CA ILE A 251 -21.76 15.77 15.25
C ILE A 251 -21.89 14.35 15.82
N GLY A 252 -22.09 13.35 14.97
CA GLY A 252 -22.16 11.95 15.40
C GLY A 252 -20.89 11.47 16.12
N GLY A 253 -19.71 11.82 15.57
CA GLY A 253 -18.41 11.50 16.18
C GLY A 253 -18.17 12.19 17.52
N PHE A 254 -18.58 13.46 17.66
CA PHE A 254 -18.48 14.21 18.90
C PHE A 254 -19.41 13.68 19.99
N VAL A 255 -20.64 13.33 19.63
CA VAL A 255 -21.60 12.70 20.55
C VAL A 255 -21.08 11.34 21.02
N PHE A 256 -20.55 10.52 20.12
CA PHE A 256 -19.91 9.26 20.46
C PHE A 256 -18.70 9.46 21.39
N TYR A 257 -17.79 10.39 21.07
CA TYR A 257 -16.65 10.74 21.91
C TYR A 257 -17.10 11.14 23.33
N LYS A 258 -18.09 12.02 23.46
CA LYS A 258 -18.62 12.45 24.76
C LYS A 258 -19.22 11.27 25.53
N TYR A 259 -19.97 10.39 24.89
CA TYR A 259 -20.60 9.24 25.54
C TYR A 259 -19.57 8.18 25.98
N SER A 260 -18.57 7.91 25.15
CA SER A 260 -17.57 6.85 25.39
C SER A 260 -16.44 7.27 26.34
N ILE A 261 -16.01 8.53 26.33
CA ILE A 261 -14.82 8.97 27.10
C ILE A 261 -15.20 9.71 28.39
N LEU A 262 -16.22 10.56 28.39
CA LEU A 262 -16.52 11.38 29.58
C LEU A 262 -17.34 10.65 30.64
N ASN A 263 -18.01 9.54 30.30
CA ASN A 263 -18.60 8.67 31.32
C ASN A 263 -17.54 7.88 32.13
N ILE A 264 -16.28 7.86 31.69
CA ILE A 264 -15.16 7.20 32.38
C ILE A 264 -14.57 8.11 33.48
N GLU A 265 -14.77 9.43 33.41
CA GLU A 265 -14.23 10.36 34.42
C GLU A 265 -14.90 10.23 35.80
N ASN A 266 -16.08 9.63 35.88
CA ASN A 266 -16.79 9.36 37.14
C ASN A 266 -16.35 8.06 37.85
N PHE A 267 -15.34 7.36 37.33
CA PHE A 267 -14.81 6.13 37.93
C PHE A 267 -13.41 6.37 38.51
N ASP A 268 -13.22 5.94 39.76
CA ASP A 268 -11.98 5.98 40.55
C ASP A 268 -10.73 5.58 39.72
N GLN A 269 -9.57 6.18 39.98
CA GLN A 269 -8.33 5.90 39.24
C GLN A 269 -7.94 4.41 39.27
N ASN A 270 -8.17 3.72 40.41
CA ASN A 270 -7.96 2.27 40.52
C ASN A 270 -9.00 1.45 39.73
N ALA A 271 -10.16 2.03 39.43
CA ALA A 271 -11.21 1.42 38.65
C ALA A 271 -11.05 1.69 37.14
N LYS A 272 -10.37 2.77 36.75
CA LYS A 272 -10.02 3.05 35.34
C LYS A 272 -9.09 1.99 34.75
N GLU A 273 -8.02 1.59 35.46
CA GLU A 273 -7.08 0.57 34.96
C GLU A 273 -7.73 -0.82 34.83
N LYS A 274 -8.53 -1.22 35.82
CA LYS A 274 -9.29 -2.47 35.78
C LYS A 274 -10.35 -2.44 34.66
N SER A 275 -11.00 -1.29 34.47
CA SER A 275 -12.00 -1.08 33.42
C SER A 275 -11.40 -1.12 32.02
N TRP A 276 -10.25 -0.49 31.77
CA TRP A 276 -9.62 -0.54 30.45
C TRP A 276 -9.19 -1.94 30.08
N ARG A 277 -8.60 -2.71 31.00
CA ARG A 277 -8.21 -4.10 30.73
C ARG A 277 -9.41 -4.98 30.39
N ASP A 278 -10.51 -4.84 31.11
CA ASP A 278 -11.73 -5.62 30.87
C ASP A 278 -12.47 -5.14 29.59
N LEU A 279 -12.40 -3.84 29.27
CA LEU A 279 -12.96 -3.26 28.05
C LEU A 279 -12.14 -3.58 26.80
N THR A 280 -10.81 -3.57 26.84
CA THR A 280 -9.97 -3.88 25.67
C THR A 280 -9.98 -5.37 25.33
N GLN A 281 -10.22 -6.24 26.32
CA GLN A 281 -10.45 -7.66 26.07
C GLN A 281 -11.77 -7.93 25.34
N THR A 282 -12.78 -7.08 25.51
CA THR A 282 -14.14 -7.28 24.98
C THR A 282 -14.48 -6.36 23.79
N ASP A 283 -13.88 -5.17 23.69
CA ASP A 283 -14.11 -4.18 22.65
C ASP A 283 -12.82 -3.72 21.94
N SER A 284 -12.70 -4.14 20.68
CA SER A 284 -11.61 -3.74 19.78
C SER A 284 -11.46 -2.22 19.57
N GLN A 285 -12.50 -1.42 19.82
CA GLN A 285 -12.44 0.03 19.66
C GLN A 285 -11.77 0.71 20.86
N ALA A 286 -12.02 0.22 22.07
CA ALA A 286 -11.36 0.70 23.28
C ALA A 286 -9.85 0.49 23.18
N GLU A 287 -9.41 -0.68 22.68
CA GLU A 287 -7.99 -0.98 22.46
C GLU A 287 -7.35 -0.01 21.45
N ARG A 288 -8.06 0.36 20.38
CA ARG A 288 -7.56 1.33 19.39
C ARG A 288 -7.38 2.73 19.97
N LEU A 289 -8.29 3.20 20.82
CA LEU A 289 -8.16 4.53 21.44
C LEU A 289 -6.93 4.61 22.33
N LEU A 290 -6.70 3.58 23.16
CA LEU A 290 -5.50 3.48 24.00
C LEU A 290 -4.23 3.39 23.14
N LEU A 291 -4.31 2.67 22.03
CA LEU A 291 -3.19 2.55 21.10
C LEU A 291 -2.87 3.85 20.36
N TRP A 292 -3.90 4.64 20.04
CA TRP A 292 -3.75 5.96 19.44
C TRP A 292 -3.11 6.93 20.41
N GLU A 293 -3.48 6.89 21.69
CA GLU A 293 -2.83 7.68 22.74
C GLU A 293 -1.33 7.38 22.82
N LYS A 294 -0.96 6.10 22.90
CA LYS A 294 0.44 5.65 22.91
C LYS A 294 1.19 6.03 21.63
N THR A 295 0.52 5.94 20.47
CA THR A 295 1.06 6.37 19.18
C THR A 295 1.25 7.89 19.11
N LEU A 296 0.35 8.68 19.70
CA LEU A 296 0.50 10.13 19.81
C LEU A 296 1.69 10.51 20.69
N SER A 297 1.95 9.78 21.78
CA SER A 297 3.17 9.95 22.58
C SER A 297 4.44 9.68 21.74
N MET A 298 4.40 8.66 20.87
CA MET A 298 5.48 8.40 19.91
C MET A 298 5.70 9.54 18.92
N ILE A 299 4.62 10.10 18.38
CA ILE A 299 4.67 11.27 17.48
C ILE A 299 5.21 12.50 18.21
N LYS A 300 4.79 12.75 19.46
CA LYS A 300 5.26 13.89 20.26
C LYS A 300 6.77 13.84 20.51
N GLU A 301 7.31 12.64 20.73
CA GLU A 301 8.75 12.47 20.92
C GLU A 301 9.54 12.59 19.60
N ASN A 302 8.97 12.15 18.47
CA ASN A 302 9.65 12.13 17.15
C ASN A 302 8.82 12.81 16.03
N PRO A 303 8.46 14.11 16.15
CA PRO A 303 7.40 14.70 15.34
C PRO A 303 7.76 14.93 13.87
N PHE A 304 9.00 15.27 13.56
CA PHE A 304 9.40 15.64 12.19
C PHE A 304 9.78 14.46 11.33
N LEU A 305 10.44 13.48 11.94
CA LEU A 305 11.12 12.38 11.24
C LEU A 305 10.48 11.02 11.53
N GLY A 306 9.70 10.91 12.61
CA GLY A 306 9.17 9.64 13.09
C GLY A 306 10.26 8.69 13.57
N VAL A 307 9.86 7.45 13.84
CA VAL A 307 10.75 6.37 14.32
C VAL A 307 11.32 5.49 13.19
N GLY A 308 11.00 5.81 11.93
CA GLY A 308 11.36 5.04 10.74
C GLY A 308 10.27 4.08 10.26
N PHE A 309 10.21 3.82 8.95
CA PHE A 309 9.24 2.87 8.36
C PHE A 309 9.33 1.49 9.00
N GLN A 310 8.17 0.87 9.25
CA GLN A 310 8.00 -0.42 9.89
C GLN A 310 8.56 -0.55 11.32
N ASN A 311 9.01 0.55 11.93
CA ASN A 311 9.56 0.52 13.28
C ASN A 311 8.50 0.77 14.37
N TRP A 312 7.27 1.18 14.01
CA TRP A 312 6.22 1.47 14.98
C TRP A 312 5.98 0.29 15.95
N LYS A 313 5.87 -0.93 15.41
CA LYS A 313 5.58 -2.15 16.18
C LYS A 313 6.68 -2.55 17.18
N TYR A 314 7.92 -2.11 16.94
CA TYR A 314 9.06 -2.35 17.83
C TYR A 314 9.23 -1.26 18.88
N GLN A 315 8.78 -0.05 18.57
CA GLN A 315 8.94 1.13 19.41
C GLN A 315 7.74 1.37 20.31
N ILE A 316 6.55 0.88 19.95
CA ILE A 316 5.33 1.10 20.74
C ILE A 316 5.46 0.63 22.20
N PRO A 317 6.19 -0.46 22.55
CA PRO A 317 6.32 -0.86 23.96
C PRO A 317 7.06 0.18 24.82
N LYS A 318 7.86 1.07 24.23
CA LYS A 318 8.49 2.19 24.95
C LYS A 318 7.46 3.12 25.59
N TYR A 319 6.29 3.25 24.98
CA TYR A 319 5.22 4.17 25.41
C TYR A 319 4.17 3.48 26.28
N SER A 320 4.59 2.44 27.00
CA SER A 320 3.79 1.52 27.82
C SER A 320 2.89 0.57 27.01
N LEU A 321 2.80 -0.70 27.41
CA LEU A 321 1.82 -1.68 26.91
C LEU A 321 0.61 -1.86 27.84
N GLU A 322 0.57 -1.12 28.93
CA GLU A 322 -0.49 -1.21 29.93
C GLU A 322 -1.88 -0.98 29.33
N GLY A 323 -2.83 -1.82 29.74
CA GLY A 323 -4.23 -1.78 29.32
C GLY A 323 -4.48 -2.38 27.93
N LEU A 324 -3.43 -2.75 27.19
CA LEU A 324 -3.55 -3.45 25.90
C LEU A 324 -3.58 -4.96 26.12
N ARG A 325 -4.17 -5.70 25.16
CA ARG A 325 -4.13 -7.17 25.18
C ARG A 325 -2.71 -7.72 25.08
N SER A 326 -1.78 -6.93 24.55
CA SER A 326 -0.35 -7.27 24.48
C SER A 326 0.40 -7.18 25.79
N GLU A 327 -0.21 -6.64 26.86
CA GLU A 327 0.40 -6.55 28.18
C GLU A 327 0.85 -7.92 28.71
N GLN A 328 0.05 -8.96 28.45
CA GLN A 328 0.35 -10.34 28.86
C GLN A 328 1.27 -11.07 27.87
N ASN A 329 1.74 -10.40 26.81
CA ASN A 329 2.56 -10.98 25.74
C ASN A 329 1.88 -12.18 25.02
N GLU A 330 0.56 -12.30 25.13
CA GLU A 330 -0.25 -13.32 24.44
C GLU A 330 -0.55 -12.93 22.99
N VAL A 331 -0.62 -11.63 22.70
CA VAL A 331 -0.85 -11.07 21.36
C VAL A 331 0.07 -9.88 21.15
N ASN A 332 0.75 -9.79 20.00
CA ASN A 332 1.62 -8.64 19.71
C ASN A 332 0.91 -7.60 18.86
N VAL A 333 1.07 -6.32 19.22
CA VAL A 333 0.47 -5.21 18.48
C VAL A 333 1.29 -4.91 17.23
N GLN A 334 0.68 -5.12 16.07
CA GLN A 334 1.38 -4.98 14.80
C GLN A 334 1.22 -3.58 14.16
N ARG A 335 0.15 -2.85 14.51
CA ARG A 335 -0.22 -1.57 13.87
C ARG A 335 -1.21 -0.76 14.70
N PRO A 336 -1.28 0.58 14.51
CA PRO A 336 -2.19 1.46 15.24
C PRO A 336 -3.64 1.44 14.75
N HIS A 337 -3.98 0.74 13.66
CA HIS A 337 -5.33 0.77 13.05
C HIS A 337 -5.82 2.18 12.65
N ASN A 338 -4.88 3.07 12.33
CA ASN A 338 -5.12 4.39 11.78
C ASN A 338 -3.89 4.78 10.95
N ASP A 339 -4.05 4.83 9.62
CA ASP A 339 -2.92 5.05 8.71
C ASP A 339 -2.34 6.45 8.82
N TYR A 340 -3.11 7.46 9.27
CA TYR A 340 -2.60 8.82 9.47
C TYR A 340 -1.65 8.89 10.66
N LEU A 341 -2.06 8.32 11.80
CA LEU A 341 -1.19 8.19 12.97
C LEU A 341 0.01 7.31 12.65
N TRP A 342 -0.19 6.25 11.87
CA TRP A 342 0.91 5.38 11.46
C TRP A 342 1.94 6.11 10.60
N ILE A 343 1.51 6.84 9.57
CA ILE A 343 2.41 7.65 8.72
C ILE A 343 3.14 8.72 9.55
N ALA A 344 2.44 9.43 10.44
CA ALA A 344 3.06 10.43 11.29
C ALA A 344 4.08 9.82 12.27
N ALA A 345 3.77 8.67 12.87
CA ALA A 345 4.65 8.02 13.83
C ALA A 345 5.93 7.46 13.18
N GLU A 346 5.84 6.92 11.97
CA GLU A 346 6.99 6.31 11.28
C GLU A 346 7.79 7.27 10.42
N SER A 347 7.16 8.32 9.88
CA SER A 347 7.77 9.21 8.88
C SER A 347 7.64 10.69 9.18
N GLY A 348 7.05 11.02 10.34
CA GLY A 348 6.84 12.38 10.80
C GLY A 348 5.68 13.10 10.12
N ILE A 349 5.33 14.23 10.73
CA ILE A 349 4.17 15.03 10.33
C ILE A 349 4.34 15.68 8.95
N ILE A 350 5.56 15.96 8.52
CA ILE A 350 5.84 16.52 7.20
C ILE A 350 5.39 15.54 6.11
N THR A 351 5.71 14.25 6.29
CA THR A 351 5.29 13.19 5.37
C THR A 351 3.77 13.03 5.37
N LEU A 352 3.13 13.09 6.54
CA LEU A 352 1.66 13.08 6.65
C LEU A 352 1.01 14.25 5.90
N LEU A 353 1.50 15.47 6.09
CA LEU A 353 0.97 16.66 5.41
C LEU A 353 1.12 16.55 3.90
N PHE A 354 2.24 16.02 3.42
CA PHE A 354 2.45 15.76 2.00
C PHE A 354 1.50 14.69 1.45
N TYR A 355 1.32 13.60 2.18
CA TYR A 355 0.34 12.56 1.84
C TYR A 355 -1.07 13.16 1.72
N LEU A 356 -1.49 13.98 2.69
CA LEU A 356 -2.79 14.65 2.67
C LEU A 356 -2.91 15.66 1.52
N PHE A 357 -1.85 16.41 1.23
CA PHE A 357 -1.81 17.31 0.07
C PHE A 357 -2.01 16.55 -1.24
N LEU A 358 -1.32 15.41 -1.42
CA LEU A 358 -1.42 14.58 -2.61
C LEU A 358 -2.84 14.02 -2.78
N MET A 359 -3.43 13.53 -1.70
CA MET A 359 -4.83 13.06 -1.70
C MET A 359 -5.80 14.20 -1.97
N GLY A 360 -5.60 15.38 -1.37
CA GLY A 360 -6.39 16.59 -1.64
C GLY A 360 -6.29 17.05 -3.10
N TYR A 361 -5.10 16.95 -3.71
CA TYR A 361 -4.89 17.25 -5.13
C TYR A 361 -5.67 16.30 -6.03
N LEU A 362 -5.63 14.99 -5.75
CA LEU A 362 -6.41 14.00 -6.47
C LEU A 362 -7.91 14.25 -6.36
N LEU A 363 -8.39 14.56 -5.15
CA LEU A 363 -9.78 14.93 -4.93
C LEU A 363 -10.15 16.15 -5.77
N TYR A 364 -9.33 17.20 -5.75
CA TYR A 364 -9.57 18.40 -6.55
C TYR A 364 -9.65 18.10 -8.05
N VAL A 365 -8.68 17.38 -8.62
CA VAL A 365 -8.67 17.03 -10.06
C VAL A 365 -9.85 16.14 -10.41
N GLY A 366 -10.12 15.11 -9.60
CA GLY A 366 -11.21 14.16 -9.82
C GLY A 366 -12.59 14.81 -9.75
N ILE A 367 -12.84 15.64 -8.73
CA ILE A 367 -14.10 16.39 -8.58
C ILE A 367 -14.28 17.34 -9.77
N LYS A 368 -13.26 18.16 -10.07
CA LYS A 368 -13.31 19.16 -11.15
C LYS A 368 -13.67 18.55 -12.50
N ASN A 369 -13.17 17.35 -12.78
CA ASN A 369 -13.40 16.66 -14.05
C ASN A 369 -14.53 15.62 -13.99
N LYS A 370 -15.30 15.55 -12.90
CA LYS A 370 -16.37 14.55 -12.70
C LYS A 370 -15.87 13.11 -12.91
N ASN A 371 -14.64 12.81 -12.49
CA ASN A 371 -14.09 11.46 -12.57
C ASN A 371 -14.63 10.62 -11.40
N ILE A 372 -15.38 9.56 -11.69
CA ILE A 372 -15.98 8.68 -10.69
C ILE A 372 -14.97 7.97 -9.79
N LEU A 373 -13.73 7.78 -10.25
CA LEU A 373 -12.68 7.14 -9.45
C LEU A 373 -12.22 8.01 -8.28
N VAL A 374 -12.67 9.27 -8.18
CA VAL A 374 -12.52 10.06 -6.95
C VAL A 374 -13.16 9.39 -5.73
N LEU A 375 -14.18 8.55 -5.94
CA LEU A 375 -14.80 7.75 -4.88
C LEU A 375 -13.81 6.72 -4.29
N VAL A 376 -12.84 6.23 -5.06
CA VAL A 376 -11.77 5.34 -4.55
C VAL A 376 -10.90 6.10 -3.54
N VAL A 377 -10.57 7.36 -3.84
CA VAL A 377 -9.75 8.20 -2.95
C VAL A 377 -10.50 8.47 -1.64
N PHE A 378 -11.80 8.80 -1.70
CA PHE A 378 -12.62 8.95 -0.50
C PHE A 378 -12.73 7.66 0.31
N ALA A 379 -13.03 6.53 -0.36
CA ALA A 379 -13.10 5.23 0.29
C ALA A 379 -11.80 4.90 1.03
N PHE A 380 -10.64 5.10 0.38
CA PHE A 380 -9.34 4.85 0.96
C PHE A 380 -9.07 5.75 2.18
N LEU A 381 -9.35 7.05 2.08
CA LEU A 381 -9.16 8.01 3.18
C LEU A 381 -10.05 7.71 4.39
N ILE A 382 -11.32 7.36 4.16
CA ILE A 382 -12.26 7.06 5.25
C ILE A 382 -11.89 5.76 5.96
N ASP A 383 -11.58 4.72 5.18
CA ASP A 383 -11.15 3.44 5.76
C ASP A 383 -9.84 3.60 6.54
N SER A 384 -8.91 4.43 6.06
CA SER A 384 -7.63 4.75 6.72
C SER A 384 -7.76 5.34 8.13
N VAL A 385 -8.93 5.87 8.53
CA VAL A 385 -9.15 6.42 9.89
C VAL A 385 -9.21 5.30 10.93
N PHE A 386 -9.83 4.16 10.59
CA PHE A 386 -10.15 3.08 11.53
C PHE A 386 -9.60 1.71 11.10
N SER A 387 -8.85 1.70 10.00
CA SER A 387 -8.26 0.53 9.37
C SER A 387 -6.86 0.89 8.85
N PHE A 388 -6.29 0.02 8.02
CA PHE A 388 -4.90 0.09 7.58
C PHE A 388 -4.73 -0.37 6.12
N PRO A 389 -5.53 0.16 5.16
CA PRO A 389 -5.46 -0.26 3.77
C PRO A 389 -4.08 -0.02 3.15
N LYS A 390 -3.26 0.92 3.66
CA LYS A 390 -1.91 1.13 3.11
C LYS A 390 -0.97 -0.06 3.30
N GLU A 391 -1.24 -0.94 4.27
CA GLU A 391 -0.39 -2.10 4.59
C GLU A 391 -0.35 -3.11 3.43
N ARG A 392 -1.40 -3.14 2.60
CA ARG A 392 -1.54 -4.15 1.53
C ARG A 392 -1.27 -3.55 0.16
N ILE A 393 -0.34 -4.20 -0.57
CA ILE A 393 -0.01 -3.81 -1.94
C ILE A 393 -1.25 -3.77 -2.83
N VAL A 394 -2.16 -4.74 -2.73
CA VAL A 394 -3.39 -4.81 -3.56
C VAL A 394 -4.30 -3.58 -3.39
N HIS A 395 -4.45 -3.05 -2.17
CA HIS A 395 -5.20 -1.82 -1.89
C HIS A 395 -4.47 -0.58 -2.43
N THR A 396 -3.17 -0.46 -2.14
CA THR A 396 -2.37 0.66 -2.62
C THR A 396 -2.24 0.70 -4.15
N LEU A 397 -2.37 -0.45 -4.83
CA LEU A 397 -2.39 -0.53 -6.29
C LEU A 397 -3.71 -0.09 -6.90
N ILE A 398 -4.86 -0.43 -6.29
CA ILE A 398 -6.15 0.14 -6.72
C ILE A 398 -6.09 1.67 -6.61
N LEU A 399 -5.55 2.19 -5.51
CA LEU A 399 -5.38 3.63 -5.31
C LEU A 399 -4.41 4.24 -6.33
N ALA A 400 -3.24 3.64 -6.54
CA ALA A 400 -2.24 4.12 -7.51
C ALA A 400 -2.74 4.06 -8.96
N THR A 401 -3.53 3.04 -9.30
CA THR A 401 -4.15 2.93 -10.62
C THR A 401 -5.20 4.04 -10.82
N SER A 402 -6.04 4.25 -9.81
CA SER A 402 -7.04 5.33 -9.80
C SER A 402 -6.38 6.71 -9.87
N PHE A 403 -5.27 6.90 -9.16
CA PHE A 403 -4.43 8.10 -9.23
C PHE A 403 -4.03 8.38 -10.68
N GLY A 404 -3.39 7.41 -11.35
CA GLY A 404 -2.97 7.56 -12.73
C GLY A 404 -4.12 7.96 -13.66
N ILE A 405 -5.28 7.31 -13.52
CA ILE A 405 -6.46 7.60 -14.35
C ILE A 405 -7.00 9.02 -14.09
N ILE A 406 -7.12 9.43 -12.82
CA ILE A 406 -7.58 10.79 -12.47
C ILE A 406 -6.65 11.87 -13.03
N LEU A 407 -5.33 11.63 -13.00
CA LEU A 407 -4.36 12.59 -13.52
C LEU A 407 -4.47 12.81 -15.03
N ILE A 408 -4.95 11.83 -15.80
CA ILE A 408 -5.14 11.99 -17.25
C ILE A 408 -6.08 13.17 -17.55
N ASP A 409 -7.06 13.42 -16.67
CA ASP A 409 -8.04 14.49 -16.83
C ASP A 409 -7.50 15.88 -16.47
N ASP A 410 -6.30 15.98 -15.90
CA ASP A 410 -5.69 17.26 -15.60
C ASP A 410 -5.12 17.92 -16.87
N LYS A 411 -5.89 18.84 -17.44
CA LYS A 411 -5.50 19.61 -18.64
C LYS A 411 -4.19 20.40 -18.47
N LYS A 412 -3.75 20.74 -17.24
CA LYS A 412 -2.47 21.42 -17.00
C LYS A 412 -1.29 20.46 -17.20
N LEU A 413 -1.44 19.22 -16.75
CA LEU A 413 -0.42 18.19 -16.90
C LEU A 413 -0.51 17.53 -18.28
N PHE A 414 -1.69 17.14 -18.70
CA PHE A 414 -1.97 16.45 -19.95
C PHE A 414 -2.96 17.28 -20.78
N SER A 415 -2.46 18.32 -21.43
CA SER A 415 -3.27 19.10 -22.37
C SER A 415 -3.69 18.22 -23.55
N LYS A 416 -4.99 18.20 -23.90
CA LYS A 416 -5.50 17.60 -25.14
C LYS A 416 -5.08 18.35 -26.42
N LYS A 417 -4.28 19.43 -26.32
CA LYS A 417 -3.84 20.21 -27.49
C LYS A 417 -2.64 19.57 -28.17
N SER A 418 -2.78 19.41 -29.49
CA SER A 418 -1.87 18.93 -30.54
C SER A 418 -1.58 17.41 -30.62
N LEU A 419 -2.56 16.67 -31.14
CA LEU A 419 -2.29 15.53 -32.03
C LEU A 419 -2.91 15.70 -33.43
N SER A 420 -3.81 16.67 -33.63
CA SER A 420 -4.38 17.01 -34.93
C SER A 420 -3.92 18.35 -35.51
N GLU A 421 -3.62 19.36 -34.68
CA GLU A 421 -3.33 20.73 -35.17
C GLU A 421 -1.85 20.98 -35.54
N SER A 422 -0.90 20.17 -35.05
CA SER A 422 0.52 20.33 -35.43
C SER A 422 0.85 19.79 -36.82
N THR A 423 0.06 18.83 -37.30
CA THR A 423 0.18 18.26 -38.65
C THR A 423 -0.39 19.23 -39.67
N THR A 424 -1.56 19.82 -39.40
CA THR A 424 -2.17 20.79 -40.31
C THR A 424 -1.39 22.11 -40.39
N LYS A 425 -0.85 22.64 -39.27
CA LYS A 425 -0.07 23.89 -39.33
C LYS A 425 1.33 23.72 -39.92
N LYS A 426 1.96 22.54 -39.83
CA LYS A 426 3.22 22.26 -40.53
C LYS A 426 2.99 21.98 -42.02
N GLU A 427 1.94 21.24 -42.38
CA GLU A 427 1.61 20.99 -43.80
C GLU A 427 1.12 22.27 -44.50
N ILE A 428 0.40 23.16 -43.81
CA ILE A 428 -0.02 24.45 -44.40
C ILE A 428 1.17 25.41 -44.54
N ASN A 429 2.09 25.45 -43.56
CA ASN A 429 3.27 26.32 -43.65
C ASN A 429 4.34 25.78 -44.64
N GLU A 430 4.52 24.47 -44.78
CA GLU A 430 5.41 23.89 -45.82
C GLU A 430 4.82 24.01 -47.24
N VAL A 431 3.50 24.05 -47.39
CA VAL A 431 2.85 24.29 -48.71
C VAL A 431 2.86 25.78 -49.09
N GLU A 432 2.88 26.70 -48.12
CA GLU A 432 3.03 28.14 -48.38
C GLU A 432 4.49 28.58 -48.58
N GLU A 433 5.48 27.94 -47.94
CA GLU A 433 6.91 28.27 -48.13
C GLU A 433 7.51 27.75 -49.46
N ILE A 434 6.87 26.79 -50.15
CA ILE A 434 7.38 26.25 -51.43
C ILE A 434 6.94 27.08 -52.66
N LYS A 435 6.18 28.17 -52.50
CA LYS A 435 5.66 28.97 -53.63
C LYS A 435 6.34 30.31 -53.92
N ILE A 436 7.41 30.69 -53.22
CA ILE A 436 8.10 31.95 -53.51
C ILE A 436 9.62 31.80 -53.40
N GLU A 437 10.25 31.21 -54.42
CA GLU A 437 11.67 31.45 -54.70
C GLU A 437 11.95 31.29 -56.21
N GLU A 438 11.52 32.26 -57.00
CA GLU A 438 12.23 32.63 -58.22
C GLU A 438 12.60 34.12 -58.12
N LYS A 439 13.85 34.41 -57.72
CA LYS A 439 14.45 35.74 -57.90
C LYS A 439 15.15 35.79 -59.27
N PRO A 440 14.95 36.86 -60.05
CA PRO A 440 15.60 37.07 -61.34
C PRO A 440 16.96 37.77 -61.16
N VAL A 441 17.76 37.78 -62.26
CA VAL A 441 18.88 38.70 -62.65
C VAL A 441 20.04 37.87 -63.21
N ILE A 442 20.70 38.09 -64.36
CA ILE A 442 20.64 39.03 -65.51
C ILE A 442 21.47 38.37 -66.65
N GLN A 443 21.03 38.60 -67.90
CA GLN A 443 21.75 38.65 -69.20
C GLN A 443 23.03 37.81 -69.44
N ASN A 444 23.06 37.04 -70.53
CA ASN A 444 23.49 37.58 -71.83
C ASN A 444 23.35 36.58 -73.00
N SER A 445 22.66 37.07 -74.04
CA SER A 445 22.98 36.97 -75.47
C SER A 445 23.41 35.62 -76.08
N LYS A 446 22.58 35.11 -76.99
CA LYS A 446 22.81 35.08 -78.46
C LYS A 446 22.11 33.87 -79.11
N THR A 447 21.34 34.17 -80.17
CA THR A 447 21.07 33.35 -81.38
C THR A 447 20.48 31.95 -81.18
N GLN A 448 19.45 31.48 -81.88
CA GLN A 448 19.04 31.68 -83.27
C GLN A 448 17.66 31.01 -83.44
N GLN A 449 16.81 31.58 -84.31
CA GLN A 449 16.01 30.90 -85.35
C GLN A 449 15.56 29.43 -85.11
N LYS A 450 14.33 28.97 -85.35
CA LYS A 450 13.31 29.36 -86.35
C LYS A 450 12.14 28.36 -86.23
N THR A 451 10.91 28.88 -86.34
CA THR A 451 9.78 28.37 -87.14
C THR A 451 9.18 26.96 -86.97
N ASN A 452 7.84 27.00 -86.82
CA ASN A 452 6.80 26.42 -87.70
C ASN A 452 6.02 25.14 -87.30
N LYS A 453 4.70 25.40 -87.17
CA LYS A 453 3.53 24.77 -87.85
C LYS A 453 3.07 23.34 -87.50
N LYS A 454 1.84 23.31 -86.96
CA LYS A 454 0.59 22.68 -87.48
C LYS A 454 0.73 21.40 -88.33
N ASN A 455 0.06 20.31 -87.92
CA ASN A 455 -1.20 19.77 -88.49
C ASN A 455 -1.48 18.30 -88.05
N LYS A 456 -2.69 18.03 -87.51
CA LYS A 456 -3.80 17.21 -88.05
C LYS A 456 -3.62 15.69 -88.25
N ASN A 457 -4.48 14.94 -87.54
CA ASN A 457 -5.34 13.81 -87.95
C ASN A 457 -4.75 12.57 -88.68
N LYS A 458 -4.89 11.36 -88.09
CA LYS A 458 -5.95 10.34 -88.38
C LYS A 458 -5.63 8.93 -87.80
N LYS A 459 -6.70 8.30 -87.28
CA LYS A 459 -7.12 6.88 -87.09
C LYS A 459 -6.22 5.68 -87.49
N GLY A 460 -6.35 4.62 -86.67
CA GLY A 460 -6.14 3.17 -86.95
C GLY A 460 -4.75 2.68 -86.52
N THR A 461 -4.50 1.56 -85.82
CA THR A 461 -5.22 0.27 -85.72
C THR A 461 -4.65 -0.51 -84.52
N GLN A 462 -5.39 -1.49 -84.01
CA GLN A 462 -5.04 -2.40 -82.90
C GLN A 462 -3.75 -3.20 -83.12
N GLY A 463 -3.03 -3.53 -82.03
CA GLY A 463 -1.97 -4.54 -82.07
C GLY A 463 -1.05 -4.58 -80.84
N LYS A 464 -1.55 -5.17 -79.75
CA LYS A 464 -0.83 -5.89 -78.67
C LYS A 464 0.66 -5.56 -78.43
N THR A 465 0.97 -5.03 -77.25
CA THR A 465 2.06 -5.56 -76.41
C THR A 465 1.83 -5.15 -74.94
N GLN A 466 1.38 -6.11 -74.14
CA GLN A 466 1.43 -6.04 -72.70
C GLN A 466 2.91 -6.06 -72.26
N LYS A 467 3.37 -4.99 -71.61
CA LYS A 467 4.44 -5.08 -70.62
C LYS A 467 3.91 -4.45 -69.34
N ALA A 468 3.59 -5.32 -68.40
CA ALA A 468 3.25 -4.98 -67.03
C ALA A 468 4.47 -4.30 -66.38
N VAL A 469 4.30 -3.04 -66.01
CA VAL A 469 5.13 -2.39 -64.99
C VAL A 469 4.20 -2.19 -63.80
N SER A 470 4.46 -2.95 -62.76
CA SER A 470 3.78 -2.92 -61.48
C SER A 470 3.86 -1.53 -60.87
N GLN A 471 2.72 -0.88 -60.69
CA GLN A 471 2.59 0.24 -59.76
C GLN A 471 2.77 -0.31 -58.34
N GLN A 472 3.99 -0.20 -57.80
CA GLN A 472 4.20 -0.25 -56.35
C GLN A 472 3.50 0.96 -55.75
N THR A 473 2.31 0.73 -55.19
CA THR A 473 1.64 1.64 -54.26
C THR A 473 2.52 1.75 -53.02
N GLN A 474 3.38 2.76 -52.99
CA GLN A 474 4.03 3.18 -51.75
C GLN A 474 2.93 3.66 -50.80
N GLN A 475 2.64 2.86 -49.78
CA GLN A 475 1.79 3.27 -48.67
C GLN A 475 2.39 4.55 -48.06
N PRO A 476 1.58 5.58 -47.76
CA PRO A 476 2.07 6.74 -47.05
C PRO A 476 2.58 6.27 -45.68
N GLN A 477 3.90 6.36 -45.48
CA GLN A 477 4.50 6.14 -44.16
C GLN A 477 3.91 7.17 -43.21
N ILE A 478 3.07 6.70 -42.29
CA ILE A 478 2.59 7.50 -41.17
C ILE A 478 3.82 7.84 -40.32
N VAL A 479 4.36 9.04 -40.48
CA VAL A 479 5.37 9.59 -39.58
C VAL A 479 4.67 9.88 -38.26
N LEU A 480 4.74 8.91 -37.34
CA LEU A 480 4.26 9.08 -35.97
C LEU A 480 5.00 10.28 -35.34
N PRO A 481 4.30 11.15 -34.60
CA PRO A 481 4.96 12.24 -33.88
C PRO A 481 6.04 11.65 -32.97
N THR A 482 7.27 12.11 -33.14
CA THR A 482 8.44 11.69 -32.37
C THR A 482 8.34 12.21 -30.95
N PHE A 483 7.61 11.49 -30.10
CA PHE A 483 7.72 11.67 -28.67
C PHE A 483 9.15 11.32 -28.24
N LYS A 484 9.80 12.19 -27.47
CA LYS A 484 11.05 11.81 -26.78
C LYS A 484 10.71 10.64 -25.84
N THR A 485 11.11 9.44 -26.24
CA THR A 485 11.05 8.23 -25.42
C THR A 485 11.89 8.41 -24.16
N ILE A 486 11.67 7.57 -23.14
CA ILE A 486 12.48 7.60 -21.92
C ILE A 486 13.98 7.57 -22.31
N PRO A 487 14.81 8.52 -21.82
CA PRO A 487 16.24 8.47 -22.04
C PRO A 487 16.79 7.11 -21.61
N THR A 488 17.63 6.51 -22.44
CA THR A 488 18.12 5.14 -22.24
C THR A 488 18.75 4.93 -20.86
N TYR A 489 19.50 5.91 -20.35
CA TYR A 489 20.08 5.84 -19.00
C TYR A 489 19.01 5.75 -17.90
N LEU A 490 17.91 6.49 -18.00
CA LEU A 490 16.82 6.50 -17.01
C LEU A 490 16.03 5.18 -17.05
N ALA A 491 15.85 4.63 -18.26
CA ALA A 491 15.26 3.33 -18.46
C ALA A 491 16.08 2.22 -17.80
N TYR A 492 17.39 2.16 -18.06
CA TYR A 492 18.28 1.17 -17.46
C TYR A 492 18.43 1.37 -15.95
N SER A 493 18.49 2.60 -15.45
CA SER A 493 18.52 2.86 -14.00
C SER A 493 17.23 2.42 -13.32
N SER A 494 16.07 2.66 -13.95
CA SER A 494 14.76 2.21 -13.45
C SER A 494 14.65 0.69 -13.39
N LEU A 495 15.12 0.00 -14.44
CA LEU A 495 15.21 -1.46 -14.45
C LEU A 495 16.16 -1.99 -13.38
N PHE A 496 17.32 -1.37 -13.22
CA PHE A 496 18.27 -1.74 -12.17
C PHE A 496 17.67 -1.60 -10.77
N VAL A 497 16.97 -0.48 -10.49
CA VAL A 497 16.27 -0.27 -9.22
C VAL A 497 15.18 -1.33 -9.01
N LEU A 498 14.33 -1.60 -10.01
CA LEU A 498 13.31 -2.66 -9.91
C LEU A 498 13.91 -4.06 -9.74
N GLY A 499 15.06 -4.33 -10.36
CA GLY A 499 15.82 -5.57 -10.17
C GLY A 499 16.33 -5.74 -8.74
N ILE A 500 16.89 -4.67 -8.15
CA ILE A 500 17.29 -4.66 -6.72
C ILE A 500 16.06 -4.86 -5.83
N CYS A 501 14.96 -4.15 -6.09
CA CYS A 501 13.72 -4.28 -5.33
C CYS A 501 13.22 -5.72 -5.36
N PHE A 502 13.20 -6.35 -6.54
CA PHE A 502 12.79 -7.74 -6.70
C PHE A 502 13.70 -8.69 -5.89
N TYR A 503 15.02 -8.53 -6.01
CA TYR A 503 15.99 -9.33 -5.27
C TYR A 503 15.82 -9.22 -3.75
N ILE A 504 15.65 -8.00 -3.23
CA ILE A 504 15.45 -7.78 -1.79
C ILE A 504 14.12 -8.39 -1.33
N SER A 505 13.02 -8.13 -2.04
CA SER A 505 11.72 -8.73 -1.67
C SER A 505 11.76 -10.26 -1.75
N PHE A 506 12.50 -10.84 -2.71
CA PHE A 506 12.70 -12.28 -2.79
C PHE A 506 13.45 -12.83 -1.56
N ILE A 507 14.54 -12.18 -1.14
CA ILE A 507 15.27 -12.55 0.08
C ILE A 507 14.34 -12.47 1.30
N GLN A 508 13.62 -11.36 1.47
CA GLN A 508 12.73 -11.17 2.60
C GLN A 508 11.63 -12.24 2.65
N ASN A 509 11.05 -12.61 1.50
CA ASN A 509 10.08 -13.71 1.42
C ASN A 509 10.68 -15.05 1.80
N ARG A 510 11.83 -15.40 1.22
CA ARG A 510 12.54 -16.66 1.52
C ARG A 510 12.86 -16.76 3.00
N ASP A 511 13.38 -15.68 3.59
CA ASP A 511 13.84 -15.69 4.98
C ASP A 511 12.66 -15.63 5.95
N LYS A 512 11.56 -14.93 5.62
CA LYS A 512 10.29 -15.07 6.37
C LYS A 512 9.71 -16.48 6.29
N ALA A 513 9.81 -17.17 5.16
CA ALA A 513 9.37 -18.57 5.09
C ALA A 513 10.18 -19.46 6.06
N LYS A 514 11.50 -19.27 6.13
CA LYS A 514 12.35 -19.97 7.12
C LYS A 514 11.96 -19.68 8.56
N THR A 515 11.48 -18.47 8.89
CA THR A 515 10.99 -18.18 10.26
C THR A 515 9.79 -19.06 10.63
N ILE A 516 8.99 -19.50 9.66
CA ILE A 516 7.85 -20.39 9.90
C ILE A 516 8.34 -21.80 10.23
N ASP A 517 9.29 -22.32 9.44
CA ASP A 517 9.92 -23.62 9.72
C ASP A 517 10.61 -23.62 11.09
N LEU A 518 11.26 -22.49 11.44
CA LEU A 518 11.85 -22.26 12.74
C LEU A 518 10.80 -22.33 13.86
N LEU A 519 9.63 -21.69 13.68
CA LEU A 519 8.53 -21.73 14.64
C LEU A 519 7.96 -23.13 14.82
N ILE A 520 7.76 -23.88 13.74
CA ILE A 520 7.27 -25.26 13.77
C ILE A 520 8.24 -26.14 14.56
N ASN A 521 9.54 -26.07 14.28
CA ASN A 521 10.53 -26.85 15.02
C ASN A 521 10.61 -26.46 16.50
N ASN A 522 10.41 -25.17 16.80
CA ASN A 522 10.35 -24.69 18.17
C ASN A 522 9.14 -25.24 18.93
N GLN A 523 7.96 -25.27 18.29
CA GLN A 523 6.73 -25.86 18.84
C GLN A 523 6.87 -27.37 19.06
N SER A 524 7.49 -28.08 18.11
CA SER A 524 7.78 -29.52 18.18
C SER A 524 8.97 -29.87 19.07
N ARG A 525 9.57 -28.90 19.78
CA ARG A 525 10.75 -29.08 20.65
C ARG A 525 11.98 -29.68 19.96
N ASN A 526 12.09 -29.52 18.64
CA ASN A 526 13.25 -29.96 17.86
C ASN A 526 14.35 -28.88 17.85
N PHE A 527 14.97 -28.63 19.00
CA PHE A 527 15.90 -27.52 19.19
C PHE A 527 17.20 -27.63 18.38
N ASN A 528 17.63 -28.85 18.06
CA ASN A 528 18.80 -29.10 17.22
C ASN A 528 18.59 -28.59 15.78
N ALA A 529 17.34 -28.59 15.28
CA ALA A 529 17.01 -28.02 13.98
C ALA A 529 16.82 -26.50 14.01
N VAL A 530 16.42 -25.92 15.16
CA VAL A 530 16.15 -24.48 15.31
C VAL A 530 17.41 -23.65 15.06
N LEU A 531 18.56 -24.05 15.60
CA LEU A 531 19.81 -23.30 15.51
C LEU A 531 20.31 -23.10 14.06
N PRO A 532 20.51 -24.15 13.24
CA PRO A 532 20.96 -23.98 11.86
C PRO A 532 19.92 -23.21 11.01
N LEU A 533 18.62 -23.37 11.27
CA LEU A 533 17.60 -22.57 10.60
C LEU A 533 17.73 -21.08 10.94
N ALA A 534 17.94 -20.76 12.22
CA ALA A 534 18.13 -19.38 12.68
C ALA A 534 19.40 -18.73 12.11
N ASP A 535 20.47 -19.50 11.92
CA ASP A 535 21.73 -19.02 11.32
C ASP A 535 21.62 -18.77 9.81
N GLN A 536 20.69 -19.43 9.13
CA GLN A 536 20.43 -19.25 7.70
C GLN A 536 19.50 -18.07 7.37
N ILE A 537 18.87 -17.44 8.37
CA ILE A 537 17.99 -16.28 8.20
C ILE A 537 18.85 -15.02 8.12
N ASN A 538 18.65 -14.18 7.10
CA ASN A 538 19.29 -12.88 7.06
C ASN A 538 18.63 -11.94 8.06
N GLN A 539 19.19 -11.90 9.27
CA GLN A 539 18.71 -11.09 10.39
C GLN A 539 18.76 -9.58 10.14
N TYR A 540 19.47 -9.15 9.09
CA TYR A 540 19.53 -7.75 8.67
C TYR A 540 18.20 -7.33 8.00
N PHE A 541 17.61 -8.21 7.17
CA PHE A 541 16.34 -7.96 6.48
C PHE A 541 15.10 -8.52 7.20
N VAL A 542 15.29 -9.59 7.98
CA VAL A 542 14.23 -10.29 8.74
C VAL A 542 14.71 -10.48 10.17
N PRO A 543 14.62 -9.44 11.01
CA PRO A 543 15.10 -9.51 12.39
C PRO A 543 14.15 -10.27 13.33
N SER A 544 12.88 -10.41 12.95
CA SER A 544 11.83 -11.06 13.76
C SER A 544 10.98 -12.05 12.97
N ASP A 545 10.25 -12.88 13.72
CA ASP A 545 9.14 -13.67 13.21
C ASP A 545 7.87 -12.82 12.98
N TYR A 546 6.76 -13.46 12.59
CA TYR A 546 5.45 -12.83 12.41
C TYR A 546 4.82 -12.30 13.71
N PHE A 547 5.30 -12.80 14.85
CA PHE A 547 4.87 -12.39 16.17
C PHE A 547 5.84 -11.35 16.76
N ILE A 548 6.74 -10.73 16.00
CA ILE A 548 7.63 -9.68 16.50
C ILE A 548 8.62 -10.23 17.57
N ASN A 549 8.84 -11.55 17.60
CA ASN A 549 9.92 -12.16 18.39
C ASN A 549 11.21 -12.15 17.58
N SER A 550 12.30 -11.69 18.20
CA SER A 550 13.62 -11.71 17.54
C SER A 550 14.05 -13.14 17.21
N VAL A 551 14.71 -13.35 16.08
CA VAL A 551 15.37 -14.63 15.74
C VAL A 551 16.32 -15.07 16.86
N TYR A 552 16.96 -14.11 17.54
CA TYR A 552 17.81 -14.38 18.69
C TYR A 552 17.06 -14.92 19.92
N MET A 553 15.78 -14.57 20.08
CA MET A 553 14.94 -15.13 21.14
C MET A 553 14.76 -16.64 20.94
N HIS A 554 14.50 -17.07 19.71
CA HIS A 554 14.37 -18.49 19.39
C HIS A 554 15.69 -19.24 19.60
N LYS A 555 16.83 -18.65 19.22
CA LYS A 555 18.16 -19.22 19.52
C LYS A 555 18.40 -19.35 21.02
N GLY A 556 18.07 -18.30 21.78
CA GLY A 556 18.21 -18.29 23.23
C GLY A 556 17.39 -19.41 23.88
N TYR A 557 16.15 -19.58 23.45
CA TYR A 557 15.26 -20.64 23.94
C TYR A 557 15.75 -22.04 23.56
N ALA A 558 16.22 -22.24 22.32
CA ALA A 558 16.81 -23.50 21.89
C ALA A 558 18.05 -23.86 22.74
N TYR A 559 18.98 -22.92 22.93
CA TYR A 559 20.17 -23.16 23.76
C TYR A 559 19.84 -23.47 25.22
N LEU A 560 18.81 -22.82 25.78
CA LEU A 560 18.37 -23.08 27.14
C LEU A 560 17.88 -24.52 27.31
N ASN A 561 17.09 -25.01 26.35
CA ASN A 561 16.61 -26.39 26.35
C ASN A 561 17.72 -27.42 26.05
N LEU A 562 18.78 -27.00 25.36
CA LEU A 562 20.01 -27.77 25.18
C LEU A 562 20.99 -27.62 26.34
N GLN A 563 20.54 -27.11 27.49
CA GLN A 563 21.33 -26.92 28.72
C GLN A 563 22.56 -26.00 28.58
N ASN A 564 22.58 -25.15 27.55
CA ASN A 564 23.64 -24.17 27.33
C ASN A 564 23.19 -22.76 27.73
N SER A 565 23.07 -22.54 29.04
CA SER A 565 22.60 -21.27 29.63
C SER A 565 23.46 -20.06 29.26
N LYS A 566 24.76 -20.25 29.04
CA LYS A 566 25.67 -19.17 28.62
C LYS A 566 25.33 -18.69 27.21
N ALA A 567 25.24 -19.60 26.24
CA ALA A 567 24.85 -19.26 24.88
C ALA A 567 23.41 -18.72 24.81
N ALA A 568 22.50 -19.25 25.66
CA ALA A 568 21.14 -18.73 25.76
C ALA A 568 21.13 -17.24 26.15
N LYS A 569 21.84 -16.89 27.23
CA LYS A 569 21.95 -15.50 27.71
C LYS A 569 22.58 -14.58 26.66
N GLU A 570 23.66 -15.00 26.02
CA GLU A 570 24.31 -14.22 24.95
C GLU A 570 23.35 -13.91 23.80
N ASN A 571 22.54 -14.88 23.37
CA ASN A 571 21.54 -14.65 22.32
C ASN A 571 20.39 -13.76 22.81
N TYR A 572 19.85 -13.96 24.02
CA TYR A 572 18.83 -13.06 24.54
C TYR A 572 19.32 -11.62 24.68
N LEU A 573 20.57 -11.40 25.10
CA LEU A 573 21.19 -10.06 25.14
C LEU A 573 21.32 -9.45 23.73
N LYS A 574 21.68 -10.24 22.71
CA LYS A 574 21.65 -9.79 21.30
C LYS A 574 20.24 -9.40 20.86
N GLY A 575 19.24 -10.19 21.25
CA GLY A 575 17.82 -9.88 21.04
C GLY A 575 17.41 -8.57 21.70
N LEU A 576 17.82 -8.32 22.95
CA LEU A 576 17.53 -7.06 23.66
C LEU A 576 18.22 -5.85 23.06
N LYS A 577 19.40 -6.03 22.43
CA LYS A 577 20.05 -4.95 21.69
C LYS A 577 19.19 -4.49 20.50
N GLN A 578 18.45 -5.41 19.88
CA GLN A 578 17.53 -5.12 18.79
C GLN A 578 16.17 -4.61 19.30
N MET A 579 15.62 -5.27 20.32
CA MET A 579 14.28 -5.02 20.87
C MET A 579 14.38 -4.67 22.36
N PRO A 580 14.82 -3.46 22.72
CA PRO A 580 15.15 -3.11 24.11
C PRO A 580 13.95 -3.11 25.06
N TYR A 581 12.73 -3.02 24.51
CA TYR A 581 11.47 -2.97 25.25
C TYR A 581 10.64 -4.26 25.13
N ASN A 582 11.20 -5.34 24.58
CA ASN A 582 10.50 -6.63 24.50
C ASN A 582 10.48 -7.31 25.87
N ILE A 583 9.28 -7.44 26.45
CA ILE A 583 9.07 -7.93 27.82
C ILE A 583 9.53 -9.39 27.97
N ALA A 584 9.28 -10.23 26.96
CA ALA A 584 9.68 -11.63 27.01
C ALA A 584 11.21 -11.78 27.07
N LEU A 585 11.94 -11.02 26.26
CA LEU A 585 13.40 -11.00 26.29
C LEU A 585 13.93 -10.45 27.61
N LEU A 586 13.35 -9.37 28.14
CA LEU A 586 13.74 -8.80 29.44
C LEU A 586 13.56 -9.84 30.56
N LYS A 587 12.41 -10.53 30.59
CA LYS A 587 12.09 -11.58 31.55
C LYS A 587 13.09 -12.74 31.48
N GLN A 588 13.38 -13.24 30.29
CA GLN A 588 14.33 -14.35 30.12
C GLN A 588 15.74 -13.99 30.60
N VAL A 589 16.19 -12.76 30.33
CA VAL A 589 17.51 -12.31 30.81
C VAL A 589 17.51 -12.12 32.33
N ALA A 590 16.45 -11.57 32.92
CA ALA A 590 16.33 -11.41 34.37
C ALA A 590 16.42 -12.75 35.10
N VAL A 591 15.66 -13.76 34.64
CA VAL A 591 15.66 -15.12 35.20
C VAL A 591 17.05 -15.76 35.13
N LEU A 592 17.78 -15.59 34.02
CA LEU A 592 19.14 -16.11 33.89
C LEU A 592 20.12 -15.45 34.86
N TYR A 593 20.00 -14.14 35.11
CA TYR A 593 20.82 -13.47 36.13
C TYR A 593 20.47 -13.92 37.55
N GLN A 594 19.19 -14.15 37.83
CA GLN A 594 18.74 -14.69 39.11
C GLN A 594 19.31 -16.09 39.36
N ASN A 595 19.33 -16.97 38.34
CA ASN A 595 19.93 -18.30 38.43
C ASN A 595 21.46 -18.24 38.65
N GLU A 596 22.12 -17.18 38.16
CA GLU A 596 23.54 -16.89 38.41
C GLU A 596 23.79 -16.20 39.77
N LYS A 597 22.75 -16.00 40.59
CA LYS A 597 22.80 -15.24 41.86
C LYS A 597 23.27 -13.79 41.69
N LYS A 598 23.11 -13.21 40.50
CA LYS A 598 23.42 -11.81 40.19
C LYS A 598 22.15 -10.96 40.33
N TYR A 599 21.71 -10.79 41.57
CA TYR A 599 20.41 -10.21 41.89
C TYR A 599 20.27 -8.75 41.43
N ASP A 600 21.33 -7.92 41.53
CA ASP A 600 21.28 -6.53 41.05
C ASP A 600 21.02 -6.45 39.54
N SER A 601 21.65 -7.33 38.76
CA SER A 601 21.38 -7.43 37.32
C SER A 601 19.95 -7.88 37.06
N ALA A 602 19.44 -8.88 37.79
CA ALA A 602 18.06 -9.34 37.63
C ALA A 602 17.06 -8.21 37.91
N ILE A 603 17.24 -7.48 39.02
CA ILE A 603 16.42 -6.32 39.40
C ILE A 603 16.44 -5.27 38.29
N PHE A 604 17.61 -4.92 37.74
CA PHE A 604 17.71 -3.95 36.64
C PHE A 604 16.86 -4.32 35.41
N TYR A 605 16.75 -5.60 35.05
CA TYR A 605 15.89 -6.02 33.95
C TYR A 605 14.40 -6.03 34.33
N TYR A 606 14.05 -6.35 35.58
CA TYR A 606 12.66 -6.21 36.06
C TYR A 606 12.21 -4.74 36.12
N GLU A 607 13.08 -3.82 36.53
CA GLU A 607 12.82 -2.37 36.46
C GLU A 607 12.58 -1.90 35.02
N LYS A 608 13.32 -2.44 34.05
CA LYS A 608 13.06 -2.17 32.64
C LYS A 608 11.70 -2.69 32.18
N MET A 609 11.28 -3.88 32.63
CA MET A 609 9.94 -4.40 32.35
C MET A 609 8.87 -3.52 32.96
N GLN A 610 9.07 -3.06 34.20
CA GLN A 610 8.17 -2.14 34.89
C GLN A 610 8.04 -0.79 34.16
N LYS A 611 9.10 -0.29 33.51
CA LYS A 611 8.98 0.89 32.64
C LYS A 611 8.08 0.67 31.42
N VAL A 612 8.00 -0.57 30.92
CA VAL A 612 7.12 -0.96 29.80
C VAL A 612 5.70 -1.24 30.27
N ILE A 613 5.52 -1.81 31.47
CA ILE A 613 4.22 -2.02 32.11
C ILE A 613 4.33 -1.60 33.59
N PRO A 614 4.04 -0.32 33.91
CA PRO A 614 4.19 0.25 35.25
C PRO A 614 3.52 -0.55 36.36
N HIS A 615 2.35 -1.11 36.08
CA HIS A 615 1.51 -1.77 37.07
C HIS A 615 1.52 -3.31 36.96
N LEU A 616 2.54 -3.91 36.32
CA LEU A 616 2.65 -5.37 36.19
C LEU A 616 3.02 -6.04 37.52
N PRO A 617 2.10 -6.77 38.20
CA PRO A 617 2.35 -7.30 39.55
C PRO A 617 3.54 -8.28 39.62
N GLU A 618 3.76 -9.03 38.54
CA GLU A 618 4.89 -9.96 38.42
C GLU A 618 6.24 -9.24 38.65
N THR A 619 6.42 -8.01 38.16
CA THR A 619 7.70 -7.30 38.28
C THR A 619 8.03 -6.95 39.73
N TYR A 620 7.06 -6.42 40.48
CA TYR A 620 7.20 -6.12 41.91
C TYR A 620 7.51 -7.38 42.73
N GLN A 621 6.78 -8.48 42.47
CA GLN A 621 7.00 -9.75 43.18
C GLN A 621 8.41 -10.30 42.92
N GLN A 622 8.89 -10.25 41.67
CA GLN A 622 10.23 -10.73 41.34
C GLN A 622 11.31 -9.81 41.93
N MET A 623 11.13 -8.48 41.90
CA MET A 623 12.06 -7.56 42.54
C MET A 623 12.11 -7.77 44.06
N TYR A 624 10.96 -7.92 44.72
CA TYR A 624 10.86 -8.28 46.14
C TYR A 624 11.70 -9.54 46.46
N ASN A 625 11.49 -10.62 45.72
CA ASN A 625 12.23 -11.87 45.91
C ASN A 625 13.74 -11.67 45.73
N ASN A 626 14.17 -10.91 44.72
CA ASN A 626 15.58 -10.66 44.45
C ASN A 626 16.22 -9.76 45.52
N TYR A 627 15.50 -8.77 46.07
CA TYR A 627 15.98 -7.96 47.20
C TYR A 627 16.16 -8.79 48.48
N LEU A 628 15.22 -9.69 48.77
CA LEU A 628 15.35 -10.62 49.90
C LEU A 628 16.56 -11.56 49.72
N LEU A 629 16.72 -12.14 48.53
CA LEU A 629 17.82 -13.07 48.26
C LEU A 629 19.20 -12.42 48.36
N LYS A 630 19.31 -11.10 48.13
CA LYS A 630 20.54 -10.33 48.34
C LYS A 630 20.68 -9.72 49.75
N GLY A 631 19.71 -9.92 50.63
CA GLY A 631 19.72 -9.43 52.02
C GLY A 631 19.24 -7.99 52.24
N ASP A 632 18.64 -7.36 51.23
CA ASP A 632 18.13 -5.98 51.31
C ASP A 632 16.63 -5.96 51.68
N THR A 633 16.35 -6.10 52.97
CA THR A 633 14.97 -6.20 53.48
C THR A 633 14.20 -4.88 53.40
N LEU A 634 14.89 -3.74 53.40
CA LEU A 634 14.28 -2.41 53.27
C LEU A 634 13.71 -2.22 51.87
N SER A 635 14.53 -2.42 50.83
CA SER A 635 14.07 -2.31 49.44
C SER A 635 13.01 -3.36 49.09
N ALA A 636 13.11 -4.56 49.67
CA ALA A 636 12.08 -5.58 49.54
C ALA A 636 10.73 -5.07 50.07
N LYS A 637 10.70 -4.51 51.29
CA LYS A 637 9.47 -3.96 51.88
C LYS A 637 8.86 -2.86 51.00
N GLU A 638 9.67 -1.98 50.43
CA GLU A 638 9.19 -0.94 49.51
C GLU A 638 8.46 -1.50 48.28
N MET A 639 8.86 -2.67 47.76
CA MET A 639 8.20 -3.29 46.61
C MET A 639 6.78 -3.72 46.93
N ILE A 640 6.50 -4.20 48.15
CA ILE A 640 5.15 -4.54 48.61
C ILE A 640 4.31 -3.27 48.74
N GLU A 641 4.86 -2.22 49.35
CA GLU A 641 4.16 -0.96 49.56
C GLU A 641 3.76 -0.28 48.24
N LYS A 642 4.61 -0.40 47.21
CA LYS A 642 4.38 0.16 45.87
C LYS A 642 3.57 -0.76 44.95
N CYS A 643 3.34 -2.03 45.27
CA CYS A 643 2.66 -2.96 44.36
C CYS A 643 1.16 -2.65 44.24
N PRO A 644 0.59 -2.53 43.03
CA PRO A 644 -0.85 -2.34 42.83
C PRO A 644 -1.65 -3.62 43.17
N ALA A 645 -2.93 -3.48 43.51
CA ALA A 645 -3.80 -4.64 43.76
C ALA A 645 -3.88 -5.53 42.49
N PRO A 646 -3.77 -6.88 42.59
CA PRO A 646 -4.06 -7.71 43.77
C PRO A 646 -2.81 -8.18 44.54
N CYS A 647 -1.68 -7.52 44.36
CA CYS A 647 -0.38 -7.92 44.88
C CYS A 647 -0.22 -7.71 46.41
N LYS A 648 -1.06 -6.85 46.99
CA LYS A 648 -1.11 -6.53 48.43
C LYS A 648 -1.70 -7.65 49.28
#